data_AF-A0A8H8S6R9-F1
#
_entry.id   AF-A0A8H8S6R9-F1
#
_cell.length_a   1.000
_cell.length_b   1.000
_cell.length_c   1.000
_cell.angle_alpha   90.00
_cell.angle_beta   90.00
_cell.angle_gamma   90.00
#
_symmetry.space_group_name_H-M   'P 1'
#
loop_
_entity.id
_entity.type
_entity.pdbx_description
1 polymer ?
#
loop_
_entity_poly.entity_id
_entity_poly.type
_entity_poly.pdbx_seq_one_letter_code
_entity_poly.pdbx_strand_id
1 'polypeptide(L)'
;MVSLFKRSTSFTDLRVIRLDVKDPRTKANVKFPAEDELTGGILKMCRTKEIPIWLVLALQVQLDIHYVLLEDISRPHSELSAAAVQAIATIEAHQDFSKDMQIKNWPKANDNALEFCLWELEQWIKSDMLDPLRSNTFAELGYSKRGSFVLLKSHPVLCGLMLFRFNLNMQYLGLALVNAWGALPATLHLYNACLTEHLLESPWMDMEAVIAAHTAKRIFVGNRPCTPQEYLKRFMLVMGYSASTFSTDIRLGPRPNASKKGPRQMLGESVIAEIYADRYLRHLKAPDPNAENSGFTLAAIEKLLEAGTMPATDDDNTNNDFLGGAFKTILMQIQPKKSLLPKFARSHRLTTLQLLTALESSMTNETFAFNVDYFSLHRRCFRLLRTIVAEMEAVFLKYFGPMYLEKESQLPFVVGYIFQVVSGSSKASEVFFPKIKSDEHGSKMLVQVSQIVARFIESEGEVAIEKVKEASQVFGGLEFETHVVSPTLDRDALKTTVQAFNALPRMQDMPVSNVPTGPGPNHWHFSVRQVGHELDPPDVVYLVSPDNAMMHVAAPAQGSPILSLPTLADQADMVVLLLLGSFVKGVLKGSQAHHAKFAPWSWSCNEATLAEAVEKKLKDHGVREEMCIVRHGNEAENKLCEGVWAMMKNHLVASSHARNDARGGI
;
A
#
# COMPACT_ATOMS: atom_id res chain seq x y z
N MET A 1 -17.34 23.22 -2.11
CA MET A 1 -17.99 23.61 -3.39
C MET A 1 -19.23 24.44 -3.03
N VAL A 2 -19.04 25.75 -2.80
CA VAL A 2 -20.08 26.64 -2.23
C VAL A 2 -20.86 27.30 -3.37
N SER A 3 -22.17 27.22 -3.27
CA SER A 3 -23.15 27.76 -4.19
C SER A 3 -22.95 29.26 -4.46
N LEU A 4 -22.92 29.61 -5.74
CA LEU A 4 -23.06 30.98 -6.23
C LEU A 4 -24.56 31.33 -6.26
N PHE A 5 -25.12 31.73 -5.11
CA PHE A 5 -26.42 32.38 -5.07
C PHE A 5 -26.24 33.86 -4.71
N LYS A 6 -26.03 34.70 -5.73
CA LYS A 6 -26.48 36.09 -5.61
C LYS A 6 -28.01 36.03 -5.64
N ARG A 7 -28.68 36.78 -4.76
CA ARG A 7 -30.12 37.08 -4.87
C ARG A 7 -30.41 37.64 -6.28
N SER A 8 -30.64 36.75 -7.24
CA SER A 8 -31.25 37.02 -8.53
C SER A 8 -32.47 36.13 -8.58
N THR A 9 -33.62 36.74 -8.76
CA THR A 9 -34.94 36.11 -8.76
C THR A 9 -35.20 35.24 -9.99
N SER A 10 -34.19 34.91 -10.79
CA SER A 10 -34.32 33.90 -11.84
C SER A 10 -33.06 33.02 -11.98
N PHE A 11 -33.31 31.72 -12.13
CA PHE A 11 -32.32 30.68 -12.41
C PHE A 11 -31.58 30.87 -13.77
N THR A 12 -31.95 31.89 -14.55
CA THR A 12 -31.47 32.14 -15.92
C THR A 12 -30.10 32.81 -16.02
N ASP A 13 -29.58 33.43 -14.95
CA ASP A 13 -28.31 34.19 -14.96
C ASP A 13 -27.07 33.39 -14.51
N LEU A 14 -27.08 32.06 -14.65
CA LEU A 14 -25.90 31.23 -14.42
C LEU A 14 -24.87 31.47 -15.54
N ARG A 15 -23.97 32.45 -15.35
CA ARG A 15 -22.71 32.55 -16.11
C ARG A 15 -21.85 31.33 -15.78
N VAL A 16 -21.98 30.28 -16.58
CA VAL A 16 -21.10 29.11 -16.52
C VAL A 16 -19.74 29.54 -17.05
N ILE A 17 -18.76 29.64 -16.16
CA ILE A 17 -17.37 29.87 -16.55
C ILE A 17 -16.91 28.61 -17.27
N ARG A 18 -16.62 28.72 -18.58
CA ARG A 18 -15.93 27.63 -19.28
C ARG A 18 -14.54 27.51 -18.69
N LEU A 19 -14.25 26.35 -18.10
CA LEU A 19 -12.88 25.94 -17.77
C LEU A 19 -12.17 25.55 -19.08
N ASP A 20 -11.98 26.51 -19.99
CA ASP A 20 -11.19 26.33 -21.22
C ASP A 20 -9.70 26.51 -20.88
N VAL A 21 -9.17 25.67 -19.99
CA VAL A 21 -7.73 25.60 -19.76
C VAL A 21 -7.12 24.87 -20.95
N LYS A 22 -6.06 25.41 -21.55
CA LYS A 22 -5.35 24.77 -22.66
C LYS A 22 -4.03 24.18 -22.18
N ASP A 23 -3.73 22.96 -22.60
CA ASP A 23 -2.42 22.35 -22.35
C ASP A 23 -1.39 23.17 -23.15
N PRO A 24 -0.37 23.77 -22.51
CA PRO A 24 0.61 24.60 -23.20
C PRO A 24 1.41 23.81 -24.26
N ARG A 25 1.49 22.48 -24.15
CA ARG A 25 2.22 21.61 -25.07
C ARG A 25 1.41 21.27 -26.32
N THR A 26 0.13 20.97 -26.15
CA THR A 26 -0.73 20.49 -27.25
C THR A 26 -1.74 21.52 -27.74
N LYS A 27 -1.91 22.62 -27.00
CA LYS A 27 -2.96 23.65 -27.17
C LYS A 27 -4.40 23.10 -27.13
N ALA A 28 -4.57 21.82 -26.79
CA ALA A 28 -5.86 21.18 -26.61
C ALA A 28 -6.48 21.59 -25.27
N ASN A 29 -7.81 21.52 -25.18
CA ASN A 29 -8.49 21.76 -23.91
C ASN A 29 -8.09 20.68 -22.89
N VAL A 30 -7.57 21.11 -21.74
CA VAL A 30 -7.24 20.26 -20.60
C VAL A 30 -8.54 19.70 -20.04
N LYS A 31 -8.67 18.38 -20.08
CA LYS A 31 -9.75 17.69 -19.39
C LYS A 31 -9.38 17.53 -17.91
N PHE A 32 -10.40 17.47 -17.07
CA PHE A 32 -10.20 17.12 -15.67
C PHE A 32 -9.56 15.72 -15.57
N PRO A 33 -8.51 15.52 -14.74
CA PRO A 33 -7.76 14.25 -14.67
C PRO A 33 -8.64 13.04 -14.40
N ALA A 34 -9.58 13.18 -13.46
CA ALA A 34 -10.61 12.20 -13.18
C ALA A 34 -11.96 12.91 -13.07
N GLU A 35 -12.96 12.46 -13.82
CA GLU A 35 -14.32 12.99 -13.74
C GLU A 35 -15.17 12.04 -12.89
N ASP A 36 -15.57 12.52 -11.71
CA ASP A 36 -16.55 11.88 -10.84
C ASP A 36 -17.99 12.25 -11.26
N GLU A 37 -18.96 11.45 -10.84
CA GLU A 37 -20.36 11.64 -11.24
C GLU A 37 -20.95 12.94 -10.71
N LEU A 38 -20.56 13.41 -9.52
CA LEU A 38 -21.04 14.68 -8.97
C LEU A 38 -20.53 15.86 -9.81
N THR A 39 -19.22 15.92 -10.07
CA THR A 39 -18.63 16.98 -10.91
C THR A 39 -19.21 16.95 -12.32
N GLY A 40 -19.28 15.78 -12.95
CA GLY A 40 -19.85 15.63 -14.29
C GLY A 40 -21.34 16.00 -14.34
N GLY A 41 -22.10 15.62 -13.32
CA GLY A 41 -23.52 15.96 -13.17
C GLY A 41 -23.75 17.45 -12.98
N ILE A 42 -22.94 18.13 -12.16
CA ILE A 42 -22.98 19.59 -11.99
C ILE A 42 -22.66 20.29 -13.32
N LEU A 43 -21.63 19.83 -14.03
CA LEU A 43 -21.29 20.40 -15.35
C LEU A 43 -22.43 20.20 -16.36
N LYS A 44 -23.08 19.03 -16.35
CA LYS A 44 -24.26 18.75 -17.18
C LYS A 44 -25.42 19.67 -16.82
N MET A 45 -25.77 19.78 -15.53
CA MET A 45 -26.82 20.67 -15.02
C MET A 45 -26.56 22.13 -15.42
N CYS A 46 -25.31 22.60 -15.30
CA CYS A 46 -24.93 23.94 -15.71
C CYS A 46 -25.17 24.21 -17.21
N ARG A 47 -24.94 23.19 -18.06
CA ARG A 47 -25.12 23.25 -19.52
C ARG A 47 -26.58 23.12 -19.94
N THR A 48 -27.31 22.14 -19.42
CA THR A 48 -28.68 21.81 -19.84
C THR A 48 -29.75 22.55 -19.05
N LYS A 49 -29.40 23.10 -17.88
CA LYS A 49 -30.33 23.66 -16.88
C LYS A 49 -31.32 22.64 -16.31
N GLU A 50 -31.09 21.34 -16.54
CA GLU A 50 -31.87 20.24 -15.98
C GLU A 50 -31.13 19.62 -14.81
N ILE A 51 -31.85 19.26 -13.74
CA ILE A 51 -31.28 18.58 -12.57
C ILE A 51 -31.65 17.09 -12.66
N PRO A 52 -30.68 16.19 -12.96
CA PRO A 52 -30.94 14.77 -12.93
C PRO A 52 -31.24 14.30 -11.50
N ILE A 53 -32.18 13.35 -11.32
CA ILE A 53 -32.53 12.82 -9.99
C ILE A 53 -31.30 12.22 -9.29
N TRP A 54 -30.45 11.49 -10.02
CA TRP A 54 -29.24 10.89 -9.47
C TRP A 54 -28.23 11.94 -8.96
N LEU A 55 -28.26 13.17 -9.50
CA LEU A 55 -27.37 14.25 -9.05
C LEU A 55 -27.72 14.70 -7.63
N VAL A 56 -29.01 14.69 -7.28
CA VAL A 56 -29.47 14.99 -5.92
C VAL A 56 -28.93 13.97 -4.93
N LEU A 57 -28.94 12.68 -5.31
CA LEU A 57 -28.36 11.60 -4.50
C LEU A 57 -26.83 11.78 -4.35
N ALA A 58 -26.11 12.03 -5.45
CA ALA A 58 -24.66 12.23 -5.42
C ALA A 58 -24.26 13.42 -4.53
N LEU A 59 -25.05 14.50 -4.56
CA LEU A 59 -24.84 15.66 -3.70
C LEU A 59 -25.09 15.32 -2.23
N GLN A 60 -26.15 14.57 -1.91
CA GLN A 60 -26.42 14.13 -0.53
C GLN A 60 -25.27 13.26 0.00
N VAL A 61 -24.80 12.28 -0.78
CA VAL A 61 -23.64 11.45 -0.41
C VAL A 61 -22.41 12.31 -0.13
N GLN A 62 -22.15 13.33 -0.95
CA GLN A 62 -21.04 14.25 -0.73
C GLN A 62 -21.21 15.06 0.57
N LEU A 63 -22.43 15.49 0.91
CA LEU A 63 -22.71 16.17 2.18
C LEU A 63 -22.56 15.23 3.38
N ASP A 64 -23.01 13.99 3.26
CA ASP A 64 -22.85 12.97 4.30
C ASP A 64 -21.38 12.67 4.55
N ILE A 65 -20.56 12.57 3.49
CA ILE A 65 -19.09 12.45 3.61
C ILE A 65 -18.50 13.68 4.34
N HIS A 66 -18.96 14.89 4.03
CA HIS A 66 -18.54 16.10 4.76
C HIS A 66 -18.91 16.03 6.24
N TYR A 67 -20.10 15.54 6.55
CA TYR A 67 -20.58 15.39 7.92
C TYR A 67 -19.82 14.30 8.69
N VAL A 68 -19.41 13.22 8.03
CA VAL A 68 -18.61 12.16 8.66
C VAL A 68 -17.17 12.61 8.89
N LEU A 69 -16.58 13.33 7.94
CA LEU A 69 -15.17 13.74 8.03
C LEU A 69 -14.95 14.99 8.87
N LEU A 70 -15.90 15.93 8.92
CA LEU A 70 -15.81 17.19 9.68
C LEU A 70 -14.45 17.90 9.48
N GLU A 71 -13.63 17.92 10.52
CA GLU A 71 -12.31 18.57 10.56
C GLU A 71 -11.30 17.86 9.64
N ASP A 72 -11.49 16.56 9.39
CA ASP A 72 -10.65 15.73 8.51
C ASP A 72 -11.01 15.89 7.03
N ILE A 73 -11.92 16.80 6.65
CA ILE A 73 -12.35 16.96 5.25
C ILE A 73 -11.21 17.25 4.27
N SER A 74 -10.12 17.84 4.77
CA SER A 74 -8.92 18.17 3.98
C SER A 74 -7.86 17.06 3.97
N ARG A 75 -8.03 16.00 4.76
CA ARG A 75 -7.11 14.85 4.83
C ARG A 75 -6.91 14.17 3.46
N PRO A 76 -7.96 13.89 2.67
CA PRO A 76 -7.80 13.22 1.37
C PRO A 76 -6.96 14.02 0.37
N HIS A 77 -7.00 15.35 0.44
CA HIS A 77 -6.14 16.20 -0.37
C HIS A 77 -4.67 16.07 0.05
N SER A 78 -4.40 15.96 1.36
CA SER A 78 -3.04 15.78 1.89
C SER A 78 -2.48 14.41 1.50
N GLU A 79 -3.28 13.35 1.58
CA GLU A 79 -2.93 12.01 1.12
C GLU A 79 -2.66 11.98 -0.40
N LEU A 80 -3.54 12.59 -1.20
CA LEU A 80 -3.32 12.75 -2.64
C LEU A 80 -2.01 13.50 -2.93
N SER A 81 -1.72 14.57 -2.18
CA SER A 81 -0.49 15.35 -2.34
C SER A 81 0.75 14.53 -2.01
N ALA A 82 0.72 13.73 -0.94
CA ALA A 82 1.82 12.85 -0.56
C ALA A 82 2.08 11.79 -1.63
N ALA A 83 1.02 11.13 -2.12
CA ALA A 83 1.13 10.15 -3.20
C ALA A 83 1.67 10.77 -4.50
N ALA A 84 1.25 11.99 -4.84
CA ALA A 84 1.74 12.70 -6.01
C ALA A 84 3.24 13.03 -5.91
N VAL A 85 3.71 13.47 -4.73
CA VAL A 85 5.14 13.72 -4.49
C VAL A 85 5.94 12.43 -4.67
N GLN A 86 5.45 11.31 -4.12
CA GLN A 86 6.10 10.01 -4.29
C GLN A 86 6.13 9.55 -5.75
N ALA A 87 5.01 9.67 -6.48
CA ALA A 87 4.93 9.30 -7.89
C ALA A 87 5.90 10.12 -8.76
N ILE A 88 5.97 11.44 -8.55
CA ILE A 88 6.92 12.32 -9.23
C ILE A 88 8.35 11.86 -8.97
N ALA A 89 8.73 11.66 -7.70
CA ALA A 89 10.07 11.22 -7.34
C ALA A 89 10.42 9.85 -7.96
N THR A 90 9.45 8.93 -8.03
CA THR A 90 9.65 7.61 -8.67
C THR A 90 9.89 7.73 -10.18
N ILE A 91 9.14 8.58 -10.89
CA ILE A 91 9.31 8.80 -12.33
C ILE A 91 10.63 9.52 -12.61
N GLU A 92 10.94 10.60 -11.90
CA GLU A 92 12.21 11.34 -12.04
C GLU A 92 13.41 10.42 -11.79
N ALA A 93 13.38 9.64 -10.71
CA ALA A 93 14.42 8.66 -10.42
C ALA A 93 14.55 7.57 -11.50
N HIS A 94 13.47 7.27 -12.24
CA HIS A 94 13.55 6.39 -13.40
C HIS A 94 14.18 7.07 -14.61
N GLN A 95 13.77 8.31 -14.93
CA GLN A 95 14.33 9.09 -16.03
C GLN A 95 15.84 9.31 -15.84
N ASP A 96 16.28 9.65 -14.63
CA ASP A 96 17.69 9.78 -14.29
C ASP A 96 18.44 8.46 -14.44
N PHE A 97 17.81 7.36 -14.04
CA PHE A 97 18.39 6.02 -14.17
C PHE A 97 18.53 5.61 -15.62
N SER A 98 17.57 5.92 -16.50
CA SER A 98 17.50 5.45 -17.89
C SER A 98 18.05 6.43 -18.93
N LYS A 99 18.49 7.63 -18.54
CA LYS A 99 18.93 8.71 -19.44
C LYS A 99 19.91 8.28 -20.55
N ASP A 100 20.83 7.37 -20.25
CA ASP A 100 21.89 6.91 -21.17
C ASP A 100 21.57 5.55 -21.82
N MET A 101 20.40 4.98 -21.52
CA MET A 101 20.02 3.62 -21.92
C MET A 101 19.02 3.64 -23.08
N GLN A 102 19.39 2.99 -24.20
CA GLN A 102 18.47 2.78 -25.33
C GLN A 102 17.91 1.35 -25.34
N ILE A 103 16.61 1.24 -25.06
CA ILE A 103 15.87 -0.03 -25.06
C ILE A 103 14.94 -0.07 -26.26
N LYS A 104 15.21 -0.95 -27.22
CA LYS A 104 14.41 -1.08 -28.45
C LYS A 104 12.92 -1.36 -28.21
N ASN A 105 12.61 -2.08 -27.13
CA ASN A 105 11.26 -2.48 -26.77
C ASN A 105 10.52 -1.44 -25.92
N TRP A 106 11.16 -0.30 -25.62
CA TRP A 106 10.55 0.83 -24.93
C TRP A 106 10.26 1.95 -25.93
N PRO A 107 9.01 2.08 -26.43
CA PRO A 107 8.68 3.08 -27.43
C PRO A 107 8.64 4.49 -26.82
N LYS A 108 9.02 5.50 -27.61
CA LYS A 108 8.96 6.92 -27.22
C LYS A 108 7.57 7.39 -26.76
N ALA A 109 6.51 6.70 -27.19
CA ALA A 109 5.16 6.95 -26.70
C ALA A 109 5.04 6.78 -25.18
N ASN A 110 5.80 5.86 -24.58
CA ASN A 110 5.83 5.67 -23.13
C ASN A 110 6.58 6.81 -22.42
N ASP A 111 7.64 7.36 -23.02
CA ASP A 111 8.32 8.55 -22.48
C ASP A 111 7.37 9.76 -22.48
N ASN A 112 6.69 9.99 -23.60
CA ASN A 112 5.69 11.06 -23.70
C ASN A 112 4.56 10.87 -22.67
N ALA A 113 4.18 9.62 -22.38
CA ALA A 113 3.19 9.30 -21.36
C ALA A 113 3.68 9.60 -19.94
N LEU A 114 4.94 9.30 -19.62
CA LEU A 114 5.54 9.66 -18.34
C LEU A 114 5.61 11.18 -18.17
N GLU A 115 6.03 11.90 -19.21
CA GLU A 115 6.05 13.37 -19.24
C GLU A 115 4.64 13.97 -19.08
N PHE A 116 3.63 13.33 -19.68
CA PHE A 116 2.24 13.71 -19.49
C PHE A 116 1.78 13.53 -18.04
N CYS A 117 2.10 12.39 -17.43
CA CYS A 117 1.77 12.10 -16.03
C CYS A 117 2.43 13.10 -15.07
N LEU A 118 3.74 13.38 -15.25
CA LEU A 118 4.47 14.36 -14.45
C LEU A 118 3.81 15.74 -14.51
N TRP A 119 3.57 16.24 -15.73
CA TRP A 119 2.91 17.52 -15.93
C TRP A 119 1.53 17.55 -15.24
N GLU A 120 0.74 16.49 -15.35
CA GLU A 120 -0.59 16.46 -14.76
C GLU A 120 -0.53 16.53 -13.22
N LEU A 121 0.38 15.77 -12.59
CA LEU A 121 0.62 15.83 -11.14
C LEU A 121 1.07 17.24 -10.70
N GLU A 122 1.99 17.86 -11.44
CA GLU A 122 2.49 19.19 -11.13
C GLU A 122 1.42 20.28 -11.24
N GLN A 123 0.63 20.26 -12.32
CA GLN A 123 -0.37 21.29 -12.55
C GLN A 123 -1.56 21.16 -11.59
N TRP A 124 -2.08 19.94 -11.42
CA TRP A 124 -3.31 19.75 -10.66
C TRP A 124 -3.10 19.66 -9.15
N ILE A 125 -1.96 19.12 -8.69
CA ILE A 125 -1.75 18.80 -7.28
C ILE A 125 -0.69 19.70 -6.64
N LYS A 126 0.40 20.03 -7.33
CA LYS A 126 1.41 20.95 -6.77
C LYS A 126 1.05 22.42 -6.96
N SER A 127 0.41 22.78 -8.07
CA SER A 127 0.27 24.20 -8.48
C SER A 127 -1.15 24.77 -8.39
N ASP A 128 -2.17 23.96 -8.08
CA ASP A 128 -3.61 24.32 -8.18
C ASP A 128 -3.95 25.06 -9.48
N MET A 129 -3.99 24.33 -10.59
CA MET A 129 -4.31 24.89 -11.91
C MET A 129 -5.61 25.72 -11.96
N LEU A 130 -6.55 25.50 -11.02
CA LEU A 130 -7.82 26.22 -10.98
C LEU A 130 -7.76 27.50 -10.14
N ASP A 131 -6.75 27.69 -9.27
CA ASP A 131 -6.65 28.87 -8.41
C ASP A 131 -6.60 30.20 -9.18
N PRO A 132 -5.80 30.34 -10.27
CA PRO A 132 -5.73 31.60 -11.00
C PRO A 132 -7.08 31.96 -11.64
N LEU A 133 -7.74 30.99 -12.28
CA LEU A 133 -9.03 31.19 -12.93
C LEU A 133 -10.12 31.58 -11.91
N ARG A 134 -10.15 30.86 -10.79
CA ARG A 134 -11.09 31.12 -9.69
C ARG A 134 -10.84 32.48 -9.06
N SER A 135 -9.57 32.84 -8.82
CA SER A 135 -9.18 34.11 -8.21
C SER A 135 -9.59 35.30 -9.07
N ASN A 136 -9.33 35.24 -10.38
CA ASN A 136 -9.74 36.30 -11.32
C ASN A 136 -11.26 36.48 -11.33
N THR A 137 -12.00 35.38 -11.43
CA THR A 137 -13.47 35.41 -11.39
C THR A 137 -14.00 36.00 -10.07
N PHE A 138 -13.42 35.60 -8.93
CA PHE A 138 -13.88 36.08 -7.62
C PHE A 138 -13.62 37.57 -7.46
N ALA A 139 -12.48 38.05 -7.96
CA ALA A 139 -12.15 39.48 -7.99
C ALA A 139 -13.17 40.27 -8.83
N GLU A 140 -13.52 39.80 -10.04
CA GLU A 140 -14.54 40.41 -10.89
C GLU A 140 -15.92 40.51 -10.22
N LEU A 141 -16.24 39.53 -9.36
CA LEU A 141 -17.51 39.47 -8.63
C LEU A 141 -17.48 40.20 -7.27
N GLY A 142 -16.34 40.76 -6.87
CA GLY A 142 -16.15 41.47 -5.61
C GLY A 142 -16.00 40.57 -4.37
N TYR A 143 -15.62 39.30 -4.54
CA TYR A 143 -15.38 38.37 -3.42
C TYR A 143 -13.90 38.31 -3.04
N SER A 144 -13.63 38.06 -1.75
CA SER A 144 -12.27 37.83 -1.26
C SER A 144 -11.69 36.52 -1.80
N LYS A 145 -10.37 36.51 -2.03
CA LYS A 145 -9.63 35.30 -2.40
C LYS A 145 -9.76 34.28 -1.26
N ARG A 146 -10.21 33.07 -1.59
CA ARG A 146 -10.10 31.92 -0.65
C ARG A 146 -8.75 31.24 -0.83
N GLY A 147 -8.30 30.50 0.18
CA GLY A 147 -7.03 29.74 0.15
C GLY A 147 -6.88 28.77 -1.02
N SER A 148 -5.70 28.17 -1.19
CA SER A 148 -5.39 27.25 -2.28
C SER A 148 -6.06 25.88 -2.14
N PHE A 149 -6.26 25.20 -3.27
CA PHE A 149 -6.81 23.85 -3.42
C PHE A 149 -8.24 23.70 -2.89
N VAL A 150 -9.07 24.75 -3.00
CA VAL A 150 -10.45 24.73 -2.45
C VAL A 150 -11.26 23.55 -2.96
N LEU A 151 -11.14 23.22 -4.25
CA LEU A 151 -11.88 22.11 -4.85
C LEU A 151 -11.46 20.79 -4.19
N LEU A 152 -10.18 20.45 -4.24
CA LEU A 152 -9.67 19.19 -3.73
C LEU A 152 -9.83 19.07 -2.20
N LYS A 153 -9.52 20.12 -1.44
CA LYS A 153 -9.72 20.15 0.02
C LYS A 153 -11.18 20.02 0.47
N SER A 154 -12.13 20.23 -0.44
CA SER A 154 -13.56 20.08 -0.16
C SER A 154 -14.18 18.87 -0.88
N HIS A 155 -13.39 18.03 -1.56
CA HIS A 155 -13.92 16.98 -2.42
C HIS A 155 -13.14 15.66 -2.26
N PRO A 156 -13.38 14.92 -1.15
CA PRO A 156 -12.73 13.63 -0.86
C PRO A 156 -12.83 12.60 -1.99
N VAL A 157 -14.04 12.43 -2.56
CA VAL A 157 -14.28 11.45 -3.63
C VAL A 157 -13.42 11.75 -4.86
N LEU A 158 -13.32 13.02 -5.24
CA LEU A 158 -12.49 13.44 -6.35
C LEU A 158 -11.00 13.23 -6.06
N CYS A 159 -10.55 13.48 -4.83
CA CYS A 159 -9.17 13.19 -4.43
C CYS A 159 -8.85 11.69 -4.54
N GLY A 160 -9.73 10.84 -4.02
CA GLY A 160 -9.58 9.39 -4.11
C GLY A 160 -9.57 8.87 -5.56
N LEU A 161 -10.43 9.43 -6.43
CA LEU A 161 -10.47 9.07 -7.85
C LEU A 161 -9.22 9.52 -8.62
N MET A 162 -8.72 10.73 -8.31
CA MET A 162 -7.46 11.20 -8.88
C MET A 162 -6.30 10.30 -8.45
N LEU A 163 -6.19 10.00 -7.16
CA LEU A 163 -5.20 9.07 -6.61
C LEU A 163 -5.27 7.71 -7.30
N PHE A 164 -6.47 7.11 -7.35
CA PHE A 164 -6.70 5.83 -8.02
C PHE A 164 -6.20 5.86 -9.47
N ARG A 165 -6.55 6.91 -10.22
CA ARG A 165 -6.08 7.06 -11.60
C ARG A 165 -4.54 7.19 -11.68
N PHE A 166 -3.90 7.91 -10.78
CA PHE A 166 -2.44 8.01 -10.78
C PHE A 166 -1.78 6.67 -10.51
N ASN A 167 -2.26 5.91 -9.53
CA ASN A 167 -1.76 4.57 -9.26
C ASN A 167 -1.96 3.66 -10.46
N LEU A 168 -3.10 3.78 -11.15
CA LEU A 168 -3.37 3.04 -12.38
C LEU A 168 -2.38 3.38 -13.51
N ASN A 169 -2.02 4.66 -13.69
CA ASN A 169 -0.97 5.06 -14.65
C ASN A 169 0.39 4.46 -14.27
N MET A 170 0.77 4.55 -12.98
CA MET A 170 2.03 4.02 -12.46
C MET A 170 2.13 2.50 -12.65
N GLN A 171 1.04 1.78 -12.38
CA GLN A 171 0.96 0.34 -12.57
C GLN A 171 1.10 -0.03 -14.05
N TYR A 172 0.34 0.63 -14.94
CA TYR A 172 0.37 0.34 -16.37
C TYR A 172 1.75 0.58 -16.99
N LEU A 173 2.33 1.77 -16.73
CA LEU A 173 3.64 2.14 -17.27
C LEU A 173 4.77 1.33 -16.61
N GLY A 174 4.65 1.01 -15.33
CA GLY A 174 5.61 0.19 -14.60
C GLY A 174 5.65 -1.25 -15.11
N LEU A 175 4.50 -1.86 -15.41
CA LEU A 175 4.43 -3.18 -16.05
C LEU A 175 4.98 -3.15 -17.48
N ALA A 176 4.66 -2.11 -18.26
CA ALA A 176 5.25 -1.92 -19.58
C ALA A 176 6.78 -1.83 -19.51
N LEU A 177 7.32 -1.15 -18.48
CA LEU A 177 8.75 -1.01 -18.25
C LEU A 177 9.40 -2.36 -17.95
N VAL A 178 8.85 -3.08 -16.97
CA VAL A 178 9.33 -4.40 -16.57
C VAL A 178 9.34 -5.37 -17.76
N ASN A 179 8.30 -5.35 -18.59
CA ASN A 179 8.19 -6.21 -19.77
C ASN A 179 9.16 -5.82 -20.89
N ALA A 180 9.41 -4.52 -21.08
CA ALA A 180 10.33 -4.05 -22.11
C ALA A 180 11.79 -4.36 -21.76
N TRP A 181 12.14 -4.28 -20.46
CA TRP A 181 13.51 -4.44 -19.99
C TRP A 181 13.84 -5.86 -19.53
N GLY A 182 12.90 -6.63 -18.99
CA GLY A 182 13.10 -8.04 -18.61
C GLY A 182 13.87 -8.27 -17.30
N ALA A 183 14.31 -7.23 -16.59
CA ALA A 183 15.13 -7.38 -15.37
C ALA A 183 14.39 -8.07 -14.22
N LEU A 184 13.12 -7.72 -13.98
CA LEU A 184 12.32 -8.36 -12.92
C LEU A 184 12.03 -9.84 -13.25
N PRO A 185 11.51 -10.21 -14.43
CA PRO A 185 11.35 -11.62 -14.82
C PRO A 185 12.65 -12.42 -14.69
N ALA A 186 13.80 -11.87 -15.10
CA ALA A 186 15.07 -12.56 -14.97
C ALA A 186 15.49 -12.76 -13.50
N THR A 187 15.30 -11.73 -12.68
CA THR A 187 15.63 -11.79 -11.25
C THR A 187 14.71 -12.77 -10.51
N LEU A 188 13.42 -12.83 -10.83
CA LEU A 188 12.47 -13.81 -10.28
C LEU A 188 12.93 -15.25 -10.52
N HIS A 189 13.41 -15.56 -11.73
CA HIS A 189 13.93 -16.88 -12.04
C HIS A 189 15.24 -17.17 -11.29
N LEU A 190 16.16 -16.21 -11.23
CA LEU A 190 17.42 -16.37 -10.50
C LEU A 190 17.18 -16.58 -9.00
N TYR A 191 16.31 -15.78 -8.41
CA TYR A 191 15.89 -15.89 -7.02
C TYR A 191 15.29 -17.28 -6.74
N ASN A 192 14.36 -17.74 -7.58
CA ASN A 192 13.78 -19.08 -7.42
C ASN A 192 14.85 -20.18 -7.44
N ALA A 193 15.82 -20.11 -8.37
CA ALA A 193 16.90 -21.09 -8.42
C ALA A 193 17.76 -21.06 -7.14
N CYS A 194 18.11 -19.88 -6.63
CA CYS A 194 18.88 -19.76 -5.39
C CYS A 194 18.10 -20.29 -4.17
N LEU A 195 16.80 -20.04 -4.13
CA LEU A 195 15.92 -20.48 -3.05
C LEU A 195 15.74 -22.01 -3.07
N THR A 196 15.44 -22.60 -4.24
CA THR A 196 15.23 -24.04 -4.39
C THR A 196 16.48 -24.85 -4.07
N GLU A 197 17.66 -24.35 -4.44
CA GLU A 197 18.94 -25.00 -4.16
C GLU A 197 19.41 -24.78 -2.70
N HIS A 198 18.55 -24.22 -1.84
CA HIS A 198 18.84 -23.93 -0.42
C HIS A 198 20.08 -23.05 -0.21
N LEU A 199 20.33 -22.12 -1.15
CA LEU A 199 21.49 -21.22 -1.11
C LEU A 199 21.18 -19.86 -0.48
N LEU A 200 19.95 -19.65 -0.02
CA LEU A 200 19.49 -18.43 0.65
C LEU A 200 18.99 -18.76 2.06
N GLU A 201 19.42 -17.99 3.04
CA GLU A 201 19.00 -18.13 4.44
C GLU A 201 17.63 -17.51 4.72
N SER A 202 17.19 -16.58 3.88
CA SER A 202 15.91 -15.88 4.04
C SER A 202 15.27 -15.61 2.68
N PRO A 203 13.92 -15.69 2.58
CA PRO A 203 13.21 -15.42 1.35
C PRO A 203 13.22 -13.92 1.01
N TRP A 204 13.20 -13.61 -0.30
CA TRP A 204 13.01 -12.24 -0.76
C TRP A 204 11.51 -11.92 -0.81
N MET A 205 11.02 -11.26 0.25
CA MET A 205 9.59 -11.00 0.43
C MET A 205 8.94 -10.22 -0.72
N ASP A 206 9.61 -9.23 -1.31
CA ASP A 206 9.09 -8.53 -2.49
C ASP A 206 8.89 -9.47 -3.70
N MET A 207 9.80 -10.42 -3.92
CA MET A 207 9.69 -11.40 -5.02
C MET A 207 8.55 -12.38 -4.76
N GLU A 208 8.43 -12.87 -3.54
CA GLU A 208 7.36 -13.78 -3.15
C GLU A 208 5.98 -13.12 -3.28
N ALA A 209 5.85 -11.84 -2.91
CA ALA A 209 4.61 -11.10 -3.09
C ALA A 209 4.28 -10.86 -4.57
N VAL A 210 5.27 -10.61 -5.43
CA VAL A 210 5.07 -10.55 -6.89
C VAL A 210 4.65 -11.91 -7.44
N ILE A 211 5.23 -13.02 -6.94
CA ILE A 211 4.84 -14.37 -7.34
C ILE A 211 3.41 -14.70 -6.91
N ALA A 212 3.00 -14.30 -5.72
CA ALA A 212 1.63 -14.45 -5.25
C ALA A 212 0.66 -13.64 -6.11
N ALA A 213 0.99 -12.37 -6.40
CA ALA A 213 0.14 -11.48 -7.18
C ALA A 213 -0.02 -11.90 -8.66
N HIS A 214 1.05 -12.36 -9.30
CA HIS A 214 1.05 -12.75 -10.74
C HIS A 214 0.91 -14.24 -10.98
N THR A 215 0.86 -15.05 -9.92
CA THR A 215 0.91 -16.51 -9.92
C THR A 215 2.22 -17.12 -10.46
N ALA A 216 2.67 -18.20 -9.81
CA ALA A 216 3.82 -18.99 -10.28
C ALA A 216 3.62 -19.49 -11.72
N LYS A 217 2.40 -19.96 -12.04
CA LYS A 217 2.02 -20.46 -13.38
C LYS A 217 2.32 -19.47 -14.50
N ARG A 218 2.13 -18.17 -14.25
CA ARG A 218 2.39 -17.13 -15.24
C ARG A 218 3.87 -16.81 -15.34
N ILE A 219 4.54 -16.56 -14.20
CA ILE A 219 5.94 -16.15 -14.11
C ILE A 219 6.89 -17.22 -14.63
N PHE A 220 6.65 -18.49 -14.28
CA PHE A 220 7.55 -19.60 -14.59
C PHE A 220 7.09 -20.46 -15.76
N VAL A 221 5.96 -20.13 -16.40
CA VAL A 221 5.35 -20.95 -17.47
C VAL A 221 5.03 -22.36 -16.93
N GLY A 222 4.20 -22.42 -15.89
CA GLY A 222 3.92 -23.63 -15.11
C GLY A 222 4.34 -23.46 -13.65
N ASN A 223 4.42 -24.57 -12.91
CA ASN A 223 4.86 -24.54 -11.51
C ASN A 223 6.31 -24.02 -11.39
N ARG A 224 6.72 -23.65 -10.17
CA ARG A 224 8.10 -23.25 -9.89
C ARG A 224 9.06 -24.32 -10.43
N PRO A 225 10.07 -23.95 -11.23
CA PRO A 225 11.06 -24.90 -11.70
C PRO A 225 11.89 -25.38 -10.50
N CYS A 226 12.20 -26.68 -10.45
CA CYS A 226 12.87 -27.28 -9.30
C CYS A 226 14.20 -27.95 -9.63
N THR A 227 14.63 -27.92 -10.90
CA THR A 227 15.86 -28.57 -11.35
C THR A 227 16.70 -27.64 -12.23
N PRO A 228 18.04 -27.81 -12.25
CA PRO A 228 18.96 -27.11 -13.13
C PRO A 228 18.50 -26.99 -14.59
N GLN A 229 17.97 -28.08 -15.15
CA GLN A 229 17.48 -28.17 -16.52
C GLN A 229 16.17 -27.40 -16.71
N GLU A 230 15.30 -27.42 -15.70
CA GLU A 230 14.06 -26.64 -15.74
C GLU A 230 14.31 -25.14 -15.60
N TYR A 231 15.25 -24.68 -14.77
CA TYR A 231 15.59 -23.26 -14.65
C TYR A 231 15.90 -22.66 -16.03
N LEU A 232 16.81 -23.29 -16.78
CA LEU A 232 17.17 -22.85 -18.12
C LEU A 232 15.99 -22.91 -19.08
N LYS A 233 15.26 -24.03 -19.11
CA LYS A 233 14.14 -24.25 -20.03
C LYS A 233 13.02 -23.21 -19.80
N ARG A 234 12.57 -23.03 -18.55
CA ARG A 234 11.49 -22.10 -18.21
C ARG A 234 11.92 -20.66 -18.46
N PHE A 235 13.15 -20.29 -18.09
CA PHE A 235 13.70 -18.97 -18.38
C PHE A 235 13.72 -18.67 -19.89
N MET A 236 14.20 -19.60 -20.71
CA MET A 236 14.21 -19.42 -22.16
C MET A 236 12.79 -19.25 -22.74
N LEU A 237 11.79 -19.98 -22.23
CA LEU A 237 10.40 -19.79 -22.67
C LEU A 237 9.88 -18.38 -22.32
N VAL A 238 10.21 -17.86 -21.13
CA VAL A 238 9.83 -16.50 -20.71
C VAL A 238 10.51 -15.44 -21.57
N MET A 239 11.80 -15.63 -21.87
CA MET A 239 12.56 -14.71 -22.73
C MET A 239 12.18 -14.80 -24.22
N GLY A 240 11.22 -15.65 -24.58
CA GLY A 240 10.65 -15.69 -25.93
C GLY A 240 11.29 -16.68 -26.88
N TYR A 241 11.98 -17.72 -26.39
CA TYR A 241 12.40 -18.85 -27.21
C TYR A 241 11.25 -19.84 -27.45
N SER A 242 11.25 -20.49 -28.60
CA SER A 242 10.20 -21.43 -29.01
C SER A 242 10.27 -22.72 -28.19
N ALA A 243 9.10 -23.23 -27.77
CA ALA A 243 8.98 -24.54 -27.13
C ALA A 243 9.49 -25.69 -28.02
N SER A 244 9.43 -25.54 -29.35
CA SER A 244 9.99 -26.52 -30.29
C SER A 244 11.51 -26.67 -30.18
N THR A 245 12.22 -25.71 -29.56
CA THR A 245 13.66 -25.84 -29.25
C THR A 245 13.93 -27.02 -28.31
N PHE A 246 12.95 -27.44 -27.52
CA PHE A 246 13.08 -28.46 -26.48
C PHE A 246 12.36 -29.78 -26.82
N SER A 247 11.90 -29.96 -28.06
CA SER A 247 11.28 -31.23 -28.50
C SER A 247 12.35 -32.29 -28.82
N THR A 248 12.07 -33.54 -28.46
CA THR A 248 12.98 -34.69 -28.56
C THR A 248 13.41 -35.05 -29.99
N ASP A 249 12.66 -34.63 -31.01
CA ASP A 249 12.85 -35.09 -32.40
C ASP A 249 13.67 -34.14 -33.31
N ILE A 250 14.36 -33.14 -32.75
CA ILE A 250 15.13 -32.18 -33.54
C ILE A 250 16.63 -32.32 -33.26
N ARG A 251 17.43 -32.48 -34.33
CA ARG A 251 18.88 -32.26 -34.26
C ARG A 251 19.11 -30.81 -33.84
N LEU A 252 19.55 -30.58 -32.61
CA LEU A 252 19.84 -29.25 -32.05
C LEU A 252 20.67 -28.43 -33.05
N GLY A 253 20.03 -27.47 -33.70
CA GLY A 253 20.72 -26.47 -34.49
C GLY A 253 21.55 -25.56 -33.57
N PRO A 254 22.57 -24.86 -34.09
CA PRO A 254 23.47 -24.04 -33.28
C PRO A 254 22.81 -22.82 -32.62
N ARG A 255 21.57 -22.47 -33.01
CA ARG A 255 20.82 -21.35 -32.42
C ARG A 255 19.39 -21.75 -32.07
N PRO A 256 18.91 -21.48 -30.84
CA PRO A 256 17.53 -21.72 -30.47
C PRO A 256 16.59 -20.81 -31.25
N ASN A 257 15.43 -21.34 -31.65
CA ASN A 257 14.45 -20.62 -32.46
C ASN A 257 13.69 -19.61 -31.58
N ALA A 258 13.53 -18.37 -32.06
CA ALA A 258 12.68 -17.39 -31.41
C ALA A 258 11.18 -17.73 -31.59
N SER A 259 10.39 -17.50 -30.55
CA SER A 259 8.93 -17.58 -30.61
C SER A 259 8.38 -16.43 -31.44
N LYS A 260 7.42 -16.72 -32.32
CA LYS A 260 6.67 -15.69 -33.07
C LYS A 260 5.89 -14.74 -32.15
N LYS A 261 5.57 -15.18 -30.92
CA LYS A 261 4.85 -14.37 -29.93
C LYS A 261 5.77 -13.49 -29.07
N GLY A 262 7.10 -13.62 -29.23
CA GLY A 262 8.07 -12.91 -28.42
C GLY A 262 8.12 -13.37 -26.95
N PRO A 263 8.77 -12.59 -26.07
CA PRO A 263 8.83 -12.84 -24.64
C PRO A 263 7.44 -12.87 -24.00
N ARG A 264 7.27 -13.69 -22.97
CA ARG A 264 6.03 -13.70 -22.18
C ARG A 264 5.99 -12.44 -21.31
N GLN A 265 4.87 -11.73 -21.35
CA GLN A 265 4.64 -10.51 -20.59
C GLN A 265 4.02 -10.82 -19.22
N MET A 266 4.42 -10.05 -18.21
CA MET A 266 3.65 -9.86 -16.98
C MET A 266 2.42 -9.00 -17.31
N LEU A 267 1.24 -9.39 -16.85
CA LEU A 267 -0.01 -8.68 -17.14
C LEU A 267 -0.51 -7.97 -15.89
N GLY A 268 -1.39 -6.99 -16.04
CA GLY A 268 -2.12 -6.44 -14.90
C GLY A 268 -3.10 -7.50 -14.39
N GLU A 269 -2.96 -7.90 -13.12
CA GLU A 269 -3.84 -8.89 -12.48
C GLU A 269 -4.95 -8.23 -11.65
N SER A 270 -4.96 -6.90 -11.60
CA SER A 270 -6.02 -6.17 -10.91
C SER A 270 -7.25 -6.06 -11.81
N VAL A 271 -8.32 -6.75 -11.45
CA VAL A 271 -9.60 -6.67 -12.17
C VAL A 271 -10.15 -5.26 -12.08
N ILE A 272 -9.92 -4.57 -10.97
CA ILE A 272 -10.33 -3.18 -10.80
C ILE A 272 -9.56 -2.26 -11.76
N ALA A 273 -8.26 -2.46 -11.91
CA ALA A 273 -7.47 -1.76 -12.91
C ALA A 273 -8.01 -1.99 -14.33
N GLU A 274 -8.36 -3.24 -14.68
CA GLU A 274 -8.94 -3.55 -16.00
C GLU A 274 -10.26 -2.82 -16.26
N ILE A 275 -11.19 -2.86 -15.29
CA ILE A 275 -12.52 -2.26 -15.42
C ILE A 275 -12.42 -0.75 -15.69
N TYR A 276 -11.50 -0.08 -15.01
CA TYR A 276 -11.36 1.36 -15.08
C TYR A 276 -10.32 1.85 -16.09
N ALA A 277 -9.54 0.95 -16.69
CA ALA A 277 -8.50 1.30 -17.66
C ALA A 277 -9.06 2.10 -18.84
N ASP A 278 -10.21 1.73 -19.39
CA ASP A 278 -10.79 2.42 -20.55
C ASP A 278 -11.36 3.81 -20.20
N ARG A 279 -11.77 3.99 -18.94
CA ARG A 279 -12.25 5.29 -18.44
C ARG A 279 -11.09 6.24 -18.22
N TYR A 280 -10.01 5.80 -17.58
CA TYR A 280 -8.98 6.69 -17.06
C TYR A 280 -7.63 6.67 -17.82
N LEU A 281 -7.33 5.61 -18.59
CA LEU A 281 -6.09 5.46 -19.36
C LEU A 281 -6.26 5.78 -20.86
N ARG A 282 -7.27 6.57 -21.24
CA ARG A 282 -7.52 6.95 -22.65
C ARG A 282 -6.34 7.62 -23.35
N HIS A 283 -5.43 8.24 -22.60
CA HIS A 283 -4.22 8.88 -23.13
C HIS A 283 -3.09 7.88 -23.39
N LEU A 284 -3.17 6.66 -22.82
CA LEU A 284 -2.20 5.57 -23.00
C LEU A 284 -2.70 4.50 -23.98
N LYS A 285 -4.02 4.34 -24.10
CA LYS A 285 -4.64 3.41 -25.04
C LYS A 285 -4.99 4.10 -26.36
N ALA A 286 -4.92 3.37 -27.46
CA ALA A 286 -5.47 3.84 -28.72
C ALA A 286 -6.98 4.13 -28.54
N PRO A 287 -7.49 5.25 -29.09
CA PRO A 287 -8.90 5.58 -28.96
C PRO A 287 -9.75 4.50 -29.62
N ASP A 288 -10.52 3.77 -28.82
CA ASP A 288 -11.54 2.87 -29.35
C ASP A 288 -12.77 3.72 -29.73
N PRO A 289 -13.12 3.81 -31.02
CA PRO A 289 -14.29 4.58 -31.48
C PRO A 289 -15.63 4.02 -30.96
N ASN A 290 -15.66 2.78 -30.47
CA ASN A 290 -16.85 2.12 -29.91
C ASN A 290 -16.88 2.14 -28.38
N ALA A 291 -15.89 2.73 -27.71
CA ALA A 291 -15.91 2.90 -26.26
C ALA A 291 -16.91 4.02 -25.87
N GLU A 292 -18.21 3.73 -25.97
CA GLU A 292 -19.22 4.44 -25.20
C GLU A 292 -18.78 4.42 -23.73
N ASN A 293 -18.84 5.57 -23.05
CA ASN A 293 -18.39 5.79 -21.67
C ASN A 293 -18.44 4.49 -20.85
N SER A 294 -17.27 3.84 -20.73
CA SER A 294 -17.12 2.49 -20.18
C SER A 294 -17.49 2.52 -18.70
N GLY A 295 -18.79 2.35 -18.43
CA GLY A 295 -19.33 2.20 -17.09
C GLY A 295 -19.06 0.80 -16.55
N PHE A 296 -19.50 0.58 -15.32
CA PHE A 296 -19.58 -0.74 -14.71
C PHE A 296 -20.53 -1.64 -15.53
N THR A 297 -20.00 -2.47 -16.42
CA THR A 297 -20.81 -3.43 -17.19
C THR A 297 -21.18 -4.65 -16.35
N LEU A 298 -22.20 -5.41 -16.77
CA LEU A 298 -22.53 -6.71 -16.14
C LEU A 298 -21.30 -7.64 -16.12
N ALA A 299 -20.55 -7.70 -17.21
CA ALA A 299 -19.32 -8.49 -17.30
C ALA A 299 -18.22 -8.00 -16.33
N ALA A 300 -18.11 -6.68 -16.11
CA ALA A 300 -17.21 -6.12 -15.12
C ALA A 300 -17.59 -6.54 -13.69
N ILE A 301 -18.88 -6.54 -13.36
CA ILE A 301 -19.39 -7.01 -12.07
C ILE A 301 -19.09 -8.51 -11.90
N GLU A 302 -19.36 -9.33 -12.91
CA GLU A 302 -19.09 -10.78 -12.87
C GLU A 302 -17.60 -11.06 -12.63
N LYS A 303 -16.71 -10.43 -13.41
CA LYS A 303 -15.25 -10.53 -13.21
C LYS A 303 -14.82 -10.12 -11.80
N LEU A 304 -15.41 -9.07 -11.23
CA LEU A 304 -15.05 -8.60 -9.90
C LEU A 304 -15.51 -9.57 -8.81
N LEU A 305 -16.70 -10.15 -8.96
CA LEU A 305 -17.22 -11.19 -8.08
C LEU A 305 -16.44 -12.50 -8.19
N GLU A 306 -15.83 -12.78 -9.35
CA GLU A 306 -14.87 -13.87 -9.57
C GLU A 306 -13.50 -13.57 -8.92
N ALA A 307 -12.97 -12.37 -9.06
CA ALA A 307 -11.68 -11.97 -8.50
C ALA A 307 -11.62 -12.10 -6.97
N GLY A 308 -12.74 -11.86 -6.28
CA GLY A 308 -12.88 -12.08 -4.84
C GLY A 308 -12.81 -13.54 -4.39
N THR A 309 -12.65 -14.50 -5.32
CA THR A 309 -12.74 -15.95 -5.07
C THR A 309 -11.48 -16.73 -5.43
N MET A 310 -10.31 -16.06 -5.51
CA MET A 310 -9.05 -16.71 -5.85
C MET A 310 -8.89 -18.03 -5.08
N PRO A 311 -8.72 -19.17 -5.79
CA PRO A 311 -8.60 -20.46 -5.15
C PRO A 311 -7.38 -20.42 -4.21
N ALA A 312 -7.53 -21.05 -3.05
CA ALA A 312 -6.39 -21.40 -2.20
C ALA A 312 -5.30 -21.97 -3.12
N THR A 313 -4.12 -21.36 -3.06
CA THR A 313 -2.95 -21.71 -3.85
C THR A 313 -2.89 -23.22 -4.08
N ASP A 314 -2.95 -23.66 -5.35
CA ASP A 314 -2.65 -25.04 -5.72
C ASP A 314 -1.37 -25.45 -4.97
N ASP A 315 -1.39 -26.60 -4.32
CA ASP A 315 -0.29 -27.18 -3.52
C ASP A 315 1.09 -26.95 -4.18
N ASP A 316 1.73 -25.82 -3.89
CA ASP A 316 3.08 -25.53 -4.33
C ASP A 316 3.98 -26.28 -3.35
N ASN A 317 4.67 -27.32 -3.83
CA ASN A 317 5.54 -28.26 -3.09
C ASN A 317 6.76 -27.58 -2.42
N THR A 318 6.78 -26.26 -2.29
CA THR A 318 7.72 -25.53 -1.46
C THR A 318 7.38 -25.73 0.01
N ASN A 319 8.37 -26.14 0.81
CA ASN A 319 8.26 -26.23 2.27
C ASN A 319 7.81 -24.86 2.84
N ASN A 320 6.49 -24.71 3.01
CA ASN A 320 5.84 -23.51 3.54
C ASN A 320 6.34 -23.12 4.95
N ASP A 321 7.04 -24.03 5.63
CA ASP A 321 7.67 -23.79 6.93
C ASP A 321 8.82 -22.76 6.86
N PHE A 322 9.45 -22.55 5.69
CA PHE A 322 10.57 -21.59 5.55
C PHE A 322 10.11 -20.14 5.28
N LEU A 323 8.85 -19.91 4.91
CA LEU A 323 8.37 -18.60 4.43
C LEU A 323 7.96 -17.61 5.55
N GLY A 324 8.15 -17.95 6.82
CA GLY A 324 7.95 -17.03 7.95
C GLY A 324 6.50 -16.57 8.17
N GLY A 325 6.24 -15.97 9.34
CA GLY A 325 4.90 -15.51 9.72
C GLY A 325 4.35 -14.38 8.86
N ALA A 326 5.21 -13.48 8.37
CA ALA A 326 4.82 -12.31 7.58
C ALA A 326 4.23 -12.69 6.21
N PHE A 327 4.78 -13.71 5.53
CA PHE A 327 4.25 -14.19 4.26
C PHE A 327 2.87 -14.86 4.43
N LYS A 328 2.70 -15.58 5.54
CA LYS A 328 1.42 -16.17 5.93
C LYS A 328 0.36 -15.09 6.18
N THR A 329 0.72 -13.94 6.75
CA THR A 329 -0.18 -12.79 6.91
C THR A 329 -0.62 -12.17 5.57
N ILE A 330 0.30 -12.04 4.60
CA ILE A 330 -0.02 -11.54 3.25
C ILE A 330 -0.94 -12.52 2.52
N LEU A 331 -0.66 -13.83 2.60
CA LEU A 331 -1.54 -14.87 2.07
C LEU A 331 -2.90 -14.91 2.80
N MET A 332 -2.94 -14.61 4.09
CA MET A 332 -4.18 -14.53 4.88
C MET A 332 -5.07 -13.35 4.45
N GLN A 333 -4.48 -12.22 4.04
CA GLN A 333 -5.23 -11.09 3.47
C GLN A 333 -5.86 -11.41 2.10
N ILE A 334 -5.34 -12.41 1.40
CA ILE A 334 -5.84 -12.88 0.08
C ILE A 334 -6.95 -13.96 0.25
N GLN A 335 -7.41 -14.24 1.47
CA GLN A 335 -8.38 -15.32 1.68
C GLN A 335 -9.72 -15.07 0.96
N PRO A 336 -10.25 -16.07 0.25
CA PRO A 336 -11.52 -15.96 -0.46
C PRO A 336 -12.66 -15.86 0.56
N LYS A 337 -13.43 -14.76 0.52
CA LYS A 337 -14.74 -14.67 1.18
C LYS A 337 -15.76 -15.51 0.39
N LYS A 338 -16.87 -15.92 1.03
CA LYS A 338 -17.95 -16.68 0.35
C LYS A 338 -18.33 -16.01 -0.96
N SER A 339 -18.18 -16.72 -2.07
CA SER A 339 -18.49 -16.21 -3.40
C SER A 339 -19.94 -15.74 -3.51
N LEU A 340 -20.15 -14.49 -3.90
CA LEU A 340 -21.46 -13.97 -4.26
C LEU A 340 -21.83 -14.29 -5.72
N LEU A 341 -20.90 -14.86 -6.50
CA LEU A 341 -21.09 -15.17 -7.92
C LEU A 341 -22.24 -16.16 -8.16
N PRO A 342 -22.41 -17.27 -7.41
CA PRO A 342 -23.55 -18.17 -7.62
C PRO A 342 -24.91 -17.48 -7.38
N LYS A 343 -24.96 -16.53 -6.44
CA LYS A 343 -26.18 -15.75 -6.17
C LYS A 343 -26.44 -14.75 -7.30
N PHE A 344 -25.40 -14.06 -7.77
CA PHE A 344 -25.51 -13.11 -8.86
C PHE A 344 -25.88 -13.80 -10.18
N ALA A 345 -25.21 -14.88 -10.55
CA ALA A 345 -25.50 -15.65 -11.76
C ALA A 345 -26.94 -16.19 -11.81
N ARG A 346 -27.56 -16.49 -10.65
CA ARG A 346 -28.95 -16.96 -10.57
C ARG A 346 -29.99 -15.85 -10.64
N SER A 347 -29.69 -14.68 -10.08
CA SER A 347 -30.72 -13.65 -9.82
C SER A 347 -30.44 -12.30 -10.47
N HIS A 348 -29.21 -12.06 -10.92
CA HIS A 348 -28.65 -10.76 -11.30
C HIS A 348 -28.99 -9.65 -10.31
N ARG A 349 -29.14 -9.99 -9.02
CA ARG A 349 -29.55 -9.07 -7.96
C ARG A 349 -28.61 -9.17 -6.77
N LEU A 350 -27.98 -8.04 -6.45
CA LEU A 350 -27.25 -7.81 -5.22
C LEU A 350 -27.88 -6.61 -4.51
N THR A 351 -27.86 -6.62 -3.17
CA THR A 351 -28.14 -5.42 -2.41
C THR A 351 -26.97 -4.44 -2.54
N THR A 352 -27.20 -3.14 -2.33
CA THR A 352 -26.13 -2.12 -2.35
C THR A 352 -24.99 -2.50 -1.41
N LEU A 353 -25.30 -2.97 -0.20
CA LEU A 353 -24.30 -3.41 0.77
C LEU A 353 -23.50 -4.62 0.26
N GLN A 354 -24.17 -5.63 -0.31
CA GLN A 354 -23.49 -6.80 -0.87
C GLN A 354 -22.52 -6.43 -2.00
N LEU A 355 -22.93 -5.51 -2.88
CA LEU A 355 -22.07 -5.02 -3.94
C LEU A 355 -20.88 -4.23 -3.36
N LEU A 356 -21.12 -3.29 -2.44
CA LEU A 356 -20.07 -2.49 -1.82
C LEU A 356 -19.05 -3.35 -1.07
N THR A 357 -19.50 -4.33 -0.27
CA THR A 357 -18.59 -5.25 0.45
C THR A 357 -17.77 -6.12 -0.52
N ALA A 358 -18.35 -6.50 -1.67
CA ALA A 358 -17.61 -7.24 -2.70
C ALA A 358 -16.55 -6.35 -3.37
N LEU A 359 -16.89 -5.10 -3.70
CA LEU A 359 -15.97 -4.10 -4.24
C LEU A 359 -14.81 -3.84 -3.27
N GLU A 360 -15.11 -3.56 -2.01
CA GLU A 360 -14.13 -3.35 -0.95
C GLU A 360 -13.20 -4.55 -0.79
N SER A 361 -13.76 -5.77 -0.77
CA SER A 361 -12.97 -6.99 -0.62
C SER A 361 -12.06 -7.23 -1.83
N SER A 362 -12.55 -6.98 -3.06
CA SER A 362 -11.72 -7.07 -4.27
C SER A 362 -10.60 -6.02 -4.29
N MET A 363 -10.88 -4.78 -3.86
CA MET A 363 -9.85 -3.74 -3.72
C MET A 363 -8.77 -4.15 -2.71
N THR A 364 -9.19 -4.69 -1.57
CA THR A 364 -8.28 -5.15 -0.50
C THR A 364 -7.40 -6.30 -1.00
N ASN A 365 -7.99 -7.29 -1.67
CA ASN A 365 -7.26 -8.45 -2.19
C ASN A 365 -6.24 -8.07 -3.28
N GLU A 366 -6.54 -7.06 -4.09
CA GLU A 366 -5.66 -6.60 -5.17
C GLU A 366 -4.69 -5.48 -4.73
N THR A 367 -4.70 -5.09 -3.45
CA THR A 367 -3.98 -3.90 -2.96
C THR A 367 -2.49 -3.95 -3.27
N PHE A 368 -1.83 -5.12 -3.11
CA PHE A 368 -0.43 -5.26 -3.49
C PHE A 368 -0.25 -5.11 -5.00
N ALA A 369 -0.92 -5.95 -5.80
CA ALA A 369 -0.78 -5.95 -7.26
C ALA A 369 -1.01 -4.57 -7.90
N PHE A 370 -1.93 -3.80 -7.31
CA PHE A 370 -2.29 -2.44 -7.73
C PHE A 370 -1.26 -1.37 -7.30
N ASN A 371 -0.73 -1.45 -6.08
CA ASN A 371 0.13 -0.40 -5.52
C ASN A 371 1.64 -0.69 -5.57
N VAL A 372 2.09 -1.85 -6.11
CA VAL A 372 3.53 -2.11 -6.29
C VAL A 372 4.17 -1.03 -7.17
N ASP A 373 5.23 -0.42 -6.64
CA ASP A 373 6.13 0.43 -7.43
C ASP A 373 7.06 -0.42 -8.31
N TYR A 374 6.55 -0.81 -9.48
CA TYR A 374 7.31 -1.58 -10.47
C TYR A 374 8.53 -0.83 -11.02
N PHE A 375 8.55 0.51 -11.00
CA PHE A 375 9.73 1.28 -11.42
C PHE A 375 10.88 1.09 -10.43
N SER A 376 10.60 1.26 -9.14
CA SER A 376 11.57 1.03 -8.08
C SER A 376 12.05 -0.41 -8.05
N LEU A 377 11.12 -1.38 -8.10
CA LEU A 377 11.47 -2.80 -8.13
C LEU A 377 12.32 -3.17 -9.35
N HIS A 378 11.98 -2.65 -10.54
CA HIS A 378 12.77 -2.81 -11.75
C HIS A 378 14.21 -2.29 -11.58
N ARG A 379 14.39 -1.06 -11.07
CA ARG A 379 15.72 -0.48 -10.83
C ARG A 379 16.55 -1.32 -9.86
N ARG A 380 15.94 -1.83 -8.79
CA ARG A 380 16.62 -2.72 -7.81
C ARG A 380 17.07 -4.03 -8.45
N CYS A 381 16.19 -4.69 -9.20
CA CYS A 381 16.55 -5.89 -9.97
C CYS A 381 17.72 -5.61 -10.93
N PHE A 382 17.68 -4.49 -11.63
CA PHE A 382 18.73 -4.11 -12.57
C PHE A 382 20.07 -3.82 -11.87
N ARG A 383 20.06 -3.17 -10.70
CA ARG A 383 21.26 -2.96 -9.86
C ARG A 383 21.86 -4.27 -9.36
N LEU A 384 21.03 -5.24 -8.97
CA LEU A 384 21.50 -6.58 -8.62
C LEU A 384 22.21 -7.24 -9.81
N LEU A 385 21.62 -7.20 -11.01
CA LEU A 385 22.24 -7.75 -12.22
C LEU A 385 23.57 -7.07 -12.56
N ARG A 386 23.66 -5.73 -12.42
CA ARG A 386 24.92 -4.99 -12.55
C ARG A 386 25.98 -5.46 -11.56
N THR A 387 25.59 -5.66 -10.30
CA THR A 387 26.48 -6.12 -9.23
C THR A 387 27.00 -7.53 -9.50
N ILE A 388 26.12 -8.44 -9.93
CA ILE A 388 26.49 -9.80 -10.33
C ILE A 388 27.53 -9.75 -11.45
N VAL A 389 27.30 -8.94 -12.50
CA VAL A 389 28.25 -8.82 -13.62
C VAL A 389 29.59 -8.26 -13.17
N ALA A 390 29.60 -7.21 -12.35
CA ALA A 390 30.82 -6.59 -11.88
C ALA A 390 31.67 -7.56 -11.02
N GLU A 391 31.05 -8.29 -10.10
CA GLU A 391 31.78 -9.22 -9.22
C GLU A 391 32.15 -10.54 -9.90
N MET A 392 31.36 -10.99 -10.89
CA MET A 392 31.59 -12.24 -11.62
C MET A 392 32.32 -12.03 -12.95
N GLU A 393 32.80 -10.83 -13.27
CA GLU A 393 33.36 -10.47 -14.58
C GLU A 393 34.46 -11.45 -15.02
N ALA A 394 35.45 -11.71 -14.16
CA ALA A 394 36.54 -12.64 -14.46
C ALA A 394 36.03 -14.07 -14.76
N VAL A 395 34.96 -14.50 -14.08
CA VAL A 395 34.33 -15.80 -14.30
C VAL A 395 33.58 -15.80 -15.63
N PHE A 396 32.78 -14.76 -15.92
CA PHE A 396 32.04 -14.67 -17.18
C PHE A 396 32.96 -14.56 -18.39
N LEU A 397 34.04 -13.78 -18.32
CA LEU A 397 35.06 -13.71 -19.37
C LEU A 397 35.70 -15.07 -19.64
N LYS A 398 35.97 -15.85 -18.59
CA LYS A 398 36.53 -17.19 -18.73
C LYS A 398 35.58 -18.17 -19.42
N TYR A 399 34.28 -18.12 -19.11
CA TYR A 399 33.30 -19.06 -19.65
C TYR A 399 32.77 -18.68 -21.03
N PHE A 400 32.57 -17.38 -21.29
CA PHE A 400 31.84 -16.88 -22.45
C PHE A 400 32.66 -15.94 -23.35
N GLY A 401 33.85 -15.53 -22.91
CA GLY A 401 34.71 -14.58 -23.62
C GLY A 401 34.25 -13.12 -23.48
N PRO A 402 35.01 -12.16 -24.04
CA PRO A 402 34.79 -10.73 -23.86
C PRO A 402 33.53 -10.18 -24.53
N MET A 403 32.92 -10.93 -25.46
CA MET A 403 31.74 -10.50 -26.22
C MET A 403 30.43 -11.06 -25.66
N TYR A 404 30.41 -11.56 -24.42
CA TYR A 404 29.20 -12.11 -23.81
C TYR A 404 28.14 -11.04 -23.49
N LEU A 405 28.55 -9.78 -23.31
CA LEU A 405 27.69 -8.64 -23.07
C LEU A 405 28.19 -7.43 -23.88
N GLU A 406 27.45 -7.06 -24.92
CA GLU A 406 27.80 -5.93 -25.79
C GLU A 406 27.16 -4.62 -25.32
N LYS A 407 25.97 -4.72 -24.73
CA LYS A 407 25.16 -3.57 -24.31
C LYS A 407 24.56 -3.81 -22.94
N GLU A 408 24.40 -2.74 -22.20
CA GLU A 408 23.80 -2.80 -20.86
C GLU A 408 22.35 -3.32 -20.87
N SER A 409 21.60 -3.10 -21.95
CA SER A 409 20.26 -3.65 -22.13
C SER A 409 20.20 -5.18 -22.23
N GLN A 410 21.35 -5.85 -22.36
CA GLN A 410 21.47 -7.31 -22.38
C GLN A 410 21.68 -7.92 -20.98
N LEU A 411 21.82 -7.11 -19.92
CA LEU A 411 22.04 -7.59 -18.55
C LEU A 411 21.07 -8.71 -18.10
N PRO A 412 19.77 -8.68 -18.41
CA PRO A 412 18.86 -9.78 -18.05
C PRO A 412 19.26 -11.14 -18.63
N PHE A 413 19.97 -11.19 -19.77
CA PHE A 413 20.42 -12.45 -20.39
C PHE A 413 21.52 -13.15 -19.58
N VAL A 414 22.19 -12.44 -18.67
CA VAL A 414 23.21 -13.01 -17.78
C VAL A 414 22.63 -14.16 -16.94
N VAL A 415 21.36 -14.07 -16.54
CA VAL A 415 20.66 -15.17 -15.85
C VAL A 415 20.59 -16.43 -16.71
N GLY A 416 20.38 -16.27 -18.02
CA GLY A 416 20.41 -17.38 -18.98
C GLY A 416 21.78 -18.03 -19.10
N TYR A 417 22.86 -17.23 -19.08
CA TYR A 417 24.23 -17.74 -19.07
C TYR A 417 24.55 -18.52 -17.79
N ILE A 418 24.12 -18.00 -16.64
CA ILE A 418 24.25 -18.70 -15.35
C ILE A 418 23.53 -20.05 -15.44
N PHE A 419 22.27 -20.08 -15.86
CA PHE A 419 21.50 -21.32 -15.99
C PHE A 419 22.07 -22.31 -17.01
N GLN A 420 22.70 -21.82 -18.07
CA GLN A 420 23.39 -22.68 -19.03
C GLN A 420 24.55 -23.43 -18.36
N VAL A 421 25.35 -22.75 -17.53
CA VAL A 421 26.44 -23.37 -16.77
C VAL A 421 25.90 -24.32 -15.71
N VAL A 422 24.87 -23.90 -14.96
CA VAL A 422 24.21 -24.71 -13.94
C VAL A 422 23.68 -26.02 -14.54
N SER A 423 22.87 -25.92 -15.60
CA SER A 423 22.32 -27.09 -16.30
C SER A 423 23.40 -27.98 -16.91
N GLY A 424 24.43 -27.40 -17.52
CA GLY A 424 25.56 -28.16 -18.08
C GLY A 424 26.37 -28.90 -17.03
N SER A 425 26.65 -28.26 -15.89
CA SER A 425 27.39 -28.85 -14.77
C SER A 425 26.62 -30.00 -14.10
N SER A 426 25.31 -29.84 -13.91
CA SER A 426 24.43 -30.89 -13.40
C SER A 426 24.44 -32.12 -14.31
N LYS A 427 24.23 -31.94 -15.62
CA LYS A 427 24.29 -33.06 -16.60
C LYS A 427 25.66 -33.75 -16.63
N ALA A 428 26.75 -32.99 -16.57
CA ALA A 428 28.09 -33.56 -16.54
C ALA A 428 28.31 -34.40 -15.27
N SER A 429 27.84 -33.91 -14.12
CA SER A 429 27.94 -34.66 -12.86
C SER A 429 27.15 -35.96 -12.88
N GLU A 430 25.92 -35.96 -13.42
CA GLU A 430 25.11 -37.17 -13.59
C GLU A 430 25.83 -38.24 -14.44
N VAL A 431 26.56 -37.82 -15.48
CA VAL A 431 27.28 -38.72 -16.39
C VAL A 431 28.58 -39.24 -15.79
N PHE A 432 29.40 -38.35 -15.22
CA PHE A 432 30.76 -38.68 -14.78
C PHE A 432 30.87 -39.07 -13.31
N PHE A 433 29.91 -38.66 -12.47
CA PHE A 433 29.93 -38.86 -11.01
C PHE A 433 28.59 -39.36 -10.44
N PRO A 434 28.00 -40.46 -10.97
CA PRO A 434 26.64 -40.91 -10.61
C PRO A 434 26.47 -41.41 -9.16
N LYS A 435 27.56 -41.51 -8.37
CA LYS A 435 27.55 -42.02 -6.98
C LYS A 435 27.65 -40.93 -5.92
N ILE A 436 27.89 -39.68 -6.30
CA ILE A 436 27.84 -38.53 -5.39
C ILE A 436 26.36 -38.24 -5.10
N LYS A 437 25.97 -37.91 -3.87
CA LYS A 437 24.57 -37.60 -3.54
C LYS A 437 24.17 -36.25 -4.17
N SER A 438 22.91 -36.10 -4.60
CA SER A 438 22.40 -34.86 -5.23
C SER A 438 22.69 -33.60 -4.43
N ASP A 439 22.78 -33.73 -3.11
CA ASP A 439 22.91 -32.63 -2.16
C ASP A 439 24.32 -31.99 -2.19
N GLU A 440 25.30 -32.67 -2.80
CA GLU A 440 26.65 -32.14 -3.07
C GLU A 440 26.79 -31.58 -4.50
N HIS A 441 25.74 -31.64 -5.32
CA HIS A 441 25.72 -31.17 -6.71
C HIS A 441 25.44 -29.68 -6.82
N GLY A 442 26.30 -28.83 -6.24
CA GLY A 442 26.19 -27.38 -6.37
C GLY A 442 26.96 -26.85 -7.58
N SER A 443 26.30 -26.09 -8.47
CA SER A 443 27.05 -25.29 -9.44
C SER A 443 27.82 -24.19 -8.69
N LYS A 444 29.15 -24.21 -8.75
CA LYS A 444 30.00 -23.18 -8.11
C LYS A 444 29.62 -21.76 -8.55
N MET A 445 29.20 -21.60 -9.81
CA MET A 445 28.72 -20.31 -10.32
C MET A 445 27.45 -19.85 -9.59
N LEU A 446 26.49 -20.75 -9.38
CA LEU A 446 25.25 -20.41 -8.66
C LEU A 446 25.51 -20.12 -7.19
N VAL A 447 26.42 -20.84 -6.54
CA VAL A 447 26.84 -20.56 -5.15
C VAL A 447 27.47 -19.17 -5.01
N GLN A 448 28.32 -18.76 -5.95
CA GLN A 448 28.91 -17.41 -5.92
C GLN A 448 27.86 -16.33 -6.17
N VAL A 449 26.95 -16.57 -7.13
CA VAL A 449 25.85 -15.64 -7.41
C VAL A 449 24.87 -15.54 -6.23
N SER A 450 24.55 -16.65 -5.56
CA SER A 450 23.64 -16.66 -4.42
C SER A 450 24.17 -15.85 -3.24
N GLN A 451 25.50 -15.83 -3.02
CA GLN A 451 26.12 -14.96 -2.01
C GLN A 451 25.92 -13.47 -2.32
N ILE A 452 25.94 -13.08 -3.59
CA ILE A 452 25.64 -11.70 -4.02
C ILE A 452 24.14 -11.41 -3.81
N VAL A 453 23.27 -12.35 -4.18
CA VAL A 453 21.82 -12.23 -3.99
C VAL A 453 21.46 -12.14 -2.50
N ALA A 454 22.07 -12.95 -1.63
CA ALA A 454 21.84 -12.94 -0.19
C ALA A 454 22.18 -11.57 0.44
N ARG A 455 23.38 -11.04 0.15
CA ARG A 455 23.78 -9.69 0.60
C ARG A 455 22.84 -8.60 0.09
N PHE A 456 22.30 -8.77 -1.11
CA PHE A 456 21.32 -7.82 -1.65
C PHE A 456 19.99 -7.88 -0.90
N ILE A 457 19.48 -9.09 -0.58
CA ILE A 457 18.22 -9.29 0.15
C ILE A 457 18.25 -8.64 1.53
N GLU A 458 19.39 -8.67 2.23
CA GLU A 458 19.53 -8.05 3.56
C GLU A 458 19.19 -6.55 3.59
N SER A 459 19.39 -5.84 2.48
CA SER A 459 19.15 -4.39 2.38
C SER A 459 17.94 -4.01 1.53
N GLU A 460 17.54 -4.85 0.59
CA GLU A 460 16.55 -4.54 -0.44
C GLU A 460 15.40 -5.57 -0.48
N GLY A 461 15.32 -6.48 0.49
CA GLY A 461 14.39 -7.62 0.51
C GLY A 461 12.91 -7.26 0.72
N GLU A 462 12.63 -6.22 1.50
CA GLU A 462 11.26 -5.91 1.97
C GLU A 462 10.77 -4.50 1.57
N VAL A 463 11.51 -3.78 0.73
CA VAL A 463 11.24 -2.36 0.47
C VAL A 463 9.89 -2.12 -0.24
N ALA A 464 9.49 -2.96 -1.19
CA ALA A 464 8.20 -2.76 -1.87
C ALA A 464 7.04 -3.15 -0.96
N ILE A 465 7.18 -4.25 -0.22
CA ILE A 465 6.12 -4.75 0.64
C ILE A 465 5.87 -3.84 1.85
N GLU A 466 6.92 -3.27 2.44
CA GLU A 466 6.80 -2.26 3.50
C GLU A 466 6.09 -1.02 2.98
N LYS A 467 6.46 -0.51 1.80
CA LYS A 467 5.77 0.65 1.20
C LYS A 467 4.29 0.40 0.93
N VAL A 468 3.93 -0.79 0.45
CA VAL A 468 2.52 -1.14 0.25
C VAL A 468 1.82 -1.25 1.61
N LYS A 469 2.45 -1.84 2.63
CA LYS A 469 1.89 -1.92 3.99
C LYS A 469 1.65 -0.53 4.58
N GLU A 470 2.62 0.36 4.52
CA GLU A 470 2.50 1.76 4.96
C GLU A 470 1.35 2.46 4.22
N ALA A 471 1.29 2.33 2.89
CA ALA A 471 0.19 2.88 2.10
C ALA A 471 -1.16 2.28 2.52
N SER A 472 -1.23 0.98 2.75
CA SER A 472 -2.46 0.27 3.14
C SER A 472 -2.93 0.66 4.54
N GLN A 473 -2.00 0.91 5.47
CA GLN A 473 -2.31 1.45 6.81
C GLN A 473 -2.85 2.89 6.73
N VAL A 474 -2.39 3.68 5.75
CA VAL A 474 -2.92 5.02 5.45
C VAL A 474 -4.31 4.96 4.79
N PHE A 475 -4.60 3.95 3.95
CA PHE A 475 -5.89 3.82 3.24
C PHE A 475 -6.95 2.98 3.97
N GLY A 476 -6.55 2.10 4.89
CA GLY A 476 -7.41 1.25 5.72
C GLY A 476 -8.02 2.05 6.86
N GLY A 477 -8.98 2.91 6.55
CA GLY A 477 -9.80 3.58 7.55
C GLY A 477 -10.31 2.57 8.57
N LEU A 478 -9.93 2.76 9.83
CA LEU A 478 -10.36 1.94 10.97
C LEU A 478 -10.01 0.45 10.86
N GLU A 479 -8.73 0.12 10.67
CA GLU A 479 -8.21 -0.86 11.61
C GLU A 479 -8.11 -0.15 12.97
N PHE A 480 -9.06 -0.42 13.86
CA PHE A 480 -8.67 -0.48 15.26
C PHE A 480 -7.58 -1.54 15.31
N GLU A 481 -6.33 -1.14 15.10
CA GLU A 481 -5.23 -1.79 15.78
C GLU A 481 -5.60 -1.63 17.26
N THR A 482 -6.32 -2.63 17.78
CA THR A 482 -6.04 -3.11 19.11
C THR A 482 -4.56 -3.43 19.04
N HIS A 483 -3.71 -2.43 19.32
CA HIS A 483 -2.27 -2.61 19.45
C HIS A 483 -2.09 -3.40 20.74
N VAL A 484 -2.32 -4.70 20.57
CA VAL A 484 -2.09 -5.82 21.46
C VAL A 484 -0.61 -5.74 21.78
N VAL A 485 -0.29 -5.10 22.91
CA VAL A 485 1.07 -5.13 23.48
C VAL A 485 1.27 -6.54 24.00
N SER A 486 2.07 -7.34 23.29
CA SER A 486 2.37 -8.74 23.61
C SER A 486 2.63 -8.94 25.11
N PRO A 487 2.07 -9.98 25.76
CA PRO A 487 1.90 -10.01 27.19
C PRO A 487 2.75 -11.14 27.77
N THR A 488 3.98 -10.81 28.05
CA THR A 488 4.55 -11.24 29.31
C THR A 488 5.12 -9.98 29.92
N LEU A 489 4.92 -9.78 31.22
CA LEU A 489 5.61 -8.73 31.95
C LEU A 489 7.09 -9.11 32.03
N ASP A 490 7.74 -9.16 30.87
CA ASP A 490 9.16 -9.33 30.74
C ASP A 490 9.77 -8.04 31.29
N ARG A 491 10.48 -8.18 32.41
CA ARG A 491 11.16 -7.06 33.05
C ARG A 491 12.12 -6.39 32.09
N ASP A 492 12.66 -7.14 31.12
CA ASP A 492 13.54 -6.60 30.08
C ASP A 492 12.77 -5.75 29.05
N ALA A 493 11.53 -6.13 28.71
CA ALA A 493 10.65 -5.33 27.86
C ALA A 493 10.21 -4.02 28.54
N LEU A 494 9.86 -4.07 29.84
CA LEU A 494 9.51 -2.86 30.60
C LEU A 494 10.71 -1.93 30.70
N LYS A 495 11.90 -2.46 31.02
CA LYS A 495 13.15 -1.70 31.07
C LYS A 495 13.48 -1.04 29.73
N THR A 496 13.33 -1.77 28.63
CA THR A 496 13.54 -1.24 27.27
C THR A 496 12.52 -0.14 26.94
N THR A 497 11.26 -0.33 27.34
CA THR A 497 10.20 0.66 27.13
C THR A 497 10.47 1.94 27.93
N VAL A 498 10.92 1.83 29.18
CA VAL A 498 11.30 2.99 30.01
C VAL A 498 12.48 3.74 29.40
N GLN A 499 13.50 3.05 28.91
CA GLN A 499 14.64 3.68 28.23
C GLN A 499 14.20 4.45 26.98
N ALA A 500 13.38 3.82 26.14
CA ALA A 500 12.84 4.45 24.94
C ALA A 500 11.94 5.66 25.29
N PHE A 501 11.13 5.55 26.34
CA PHE A 501 10.26 6.64 26.80
C PHE A 501 11.06 7.83 27.35
N ASN A 502 12.10 7.57 28.15
CA ASN A 502 12.98 8.61 28.67
C ASN A 502 13.75 9.35 27.56
N ALA A 503 14.01 8.69 26.43
CA ALA A 503 14.64 9.30 25.26
C ALA A 503 13.69 10.21 24.45
N LEU A 504 12.38 10.22 24.74
CA LEU A 504 11.43 11.02 23.99
C LEU A 504 11.65 12.53 24.21
N PRO A 505 11.63 13.35 23.14
CA PRO A 505 11.73 14.79 23.23
C PRO A 505 10.56 15.39 24.01
N ARG A 506 10.85 16.38 24.87
CA ARG A 506 9.86 17.14 25.65
C ARG A 506 10.01 18.62 25.32
N MET A 507 9.23 19.11 24.36
CA MET A 507 9.32 20.50 23.87
C MET A 507 8.37 21.43 24.64
N GLN A 508 8.73 21.83 25.87
CA GLN A 508 7.86 22.65 26.73
C GLN A 508 7.80 24.15 26.36
N ASP A 509 8.80 24.67 25.64
CA ASP A 509 8.96 26.11 25.38
C ASP A 509 8.64 26.54 23.93
N MET A 510 7.74 25.82 23.24
CA MET A 510 7.32 26.21 21.88
C MET A 510 6.08 27.12 21.89
N PRO A 511 5.98 28.07 20.94
CA PRO A 511 4.75 28.84 20.73
C PRO A 511 3.56 27.91 20.50
N VAL A 512 2.40 28.24 21.07
CA VAL A 512 1.16 27.44 20.99
C VAL A 512 0.77 27.08 19.55
N SER A 513 1.14 27.91 18.56
CA SER A 513 0.93 27.66 17.13
C SER A 513 1.76 26.51 16.55
N ASN A 514 2.81 26.07 17.26
CA ASN A 514 3.79 25.08 16.81
C ASN A 514 3.80 23.83 17.71
N VAL A 515 2.88 23.75 18.68
CA VAL A 515 2.80 22.61 19.59
C VAL A 515 2.37 21.35 18.81
N PRO A 516 3.15 20.26 18.86
CA PRO A 516 2.90 19.09 18.02
C PRO A 516 1.56 18.40 18.26
N THR A 517 0.96 18.54 19.46
CA THR A 517 -0.32 17.93 19.86
C THR A 517 -1.55 18.73 19.46
N GLY A 518 -1.40 19.97 18.97
CA GLY A 518 -2.50 20.90 18.74
C GLY A 518 -2.32 22.20 19.53
N PRO A 519 -3.28 23.14 19.44
CA PRO A 519 -3.19 24.45 20.09
C PRO A 519 -3.35 24.43 21.62
N GLY A 520 -3.50 23.24 22.24
CA GLY A 520 -3.62 23.07 23.68
C GLY A 520 -2.35 22.51 24.33
N PRO A 521 -2.24 22.55 25.67
CA PRO A 521 -1.14 21.90 26.38
C PRO A 521 -1.09 20.40 26.08
N ASN A 522 0.11 19.81 26.02
CA ASN A 522 0.30 18.36 25.89
C ASN A 522 0.00 17.65 27.22
N HIS A 523 -1.24 17.79 27.69
CA HIS A 523 -1.80 17.18 28.90
C HIS A 523 -2.65 15.95 28.53
N TRP A 524 -2.50 14.88 29.30
CA TRP A 524 -3.18 13.59 29.07
C TRP A 524 -3.92 13.07 30.30
N HIS A 525 -5.23 12.89 30.17
CA HIS A 525 -6.06 12.25 31.18
C HIS A 525 -6.22 10.75 30.85
N PHE A 526 -5.97 9.86 31.80
CA PHE A 526 -6.14 8.41 31.60
C PHE A 526 -7.05 7.75 32.62
N SER A 527 -7.67 6.65 32.21
CA SER A 527 -8.53 5.82 33.06
C SER A 527 -8.49 4.36 32.63
N VAL A 528 -8.68 3.44 33.58
CA VAL A 528 -8.89 2.01 33.27
C VAL A 528 -10.39 1.79 33.05
N ARG A 529 -10.75 1.16 31.93
CA ARG A 529 -12.15 1.02 31.51
C ARG A 529 -12.47 -0.42 31.13
N GLN A 530 -13.64 -0.89 31.60
CA GLN A 530 -14.20 -2.15 31.17
C GLN A 530 -15.02 -1.96 29.88
N VAL A 531 -14.67 -2.70 28.83
CA VAL A 531 -15.27 -2.58 27.49
C VAL A 531 -16.46 -3.54 27.31
N GLY A 532 -16.59 -4.55 28.18
CA GLY A 532 -17.69 -5.52 28.22
C GLY A 532 -17.17 -6.97 28.19
N HIS A 533 -17.97 -7.94 28.65
CA HIS A 533 -17.57 -9.35 28.77
C HIS A 533 -17.36 -10.08 27.43
N GLU A 534 -17.72 -9.47 26.31
CA GLU A 534 -17.64 -10.06 24.96
C GLU A 534 -16.34 -9.73 24.21
N LEU A 535 -15.49 -8.88 24.79
CA LEU A 535 -14.22 -8.46 24.21
C LEU A 535 -13.06 -9.06 25.02
N ASP A 536 -12.06 -9.61 24.33
CA ASP A 536 -10.82 -10.12 24.92
C ASP A 536 -9.65 -9.23 24.50
N PRO A 537 -9.01 -8.48 25.43
CA PRO A 537 -9.27 -8.42 26.88
C PRO A 537 -10.45 -7.50 27.26
N PRO A 538 -11.07 -7.70 28.45
CA PRO A 538 -12.27 -6.96 28.87
C PRO A 538 -11.96 -5.57 29.45
N ASP A 539 -10.69 -5.30 29.81
CA ASP A 539 -10.25 -4.04 30.41
C ASP A 539 -9.15 -3.38 29.58
N VAL A 540 -9.21 -2.06 29.44
CA VAL A 540 -8.26 -1.26 28.66
C VAL A 540 -7.83 -0.01 29.42
N VAL A 541 -6.65 0.52 29.08
CA VAL A 541 -6.23 1.87 29.46
C VAL A 541 -6.69 2.84 28.38
N TYR A 542 -7.57 3.76 28.76
CA TYR A 542 -8.08 4.82 27.89
C TYR A 542 -7.39 6.15 28.20
N LEU A 543 -6.97 6.85 27.15
CA LEU A 543 -6.20 8.09 27.17
C LEU A 543 -6.93 9.17 26.37
N VAL A 544 -7.03 10.38 26.91
CA VAL A 544 -7.61 11.55 26.24
C VAL A 544 -6.74 12.78 26.50
N SER A 545 -6.54 13.62 25.49
CA SER A 545 -5.99 14.97 25.67
C SER A 545 -7.15 15.99 25.57
N PRO A 546 -7.63 16.54 26.70
CA PRO A 546 -8.84 17.36 26.75
C PRO A 546 -8.83 18.55 25.79
N ASP A 547 -7.72 19.29 25.74
CA ASP A 547 -7.60 20.53 24.97
C ASP A 547 -7.24 20.30 23.50
N ASN A 548 -6.84 19.07 23.14
CA ASN A 548 -6.38 18.73 21.79
C ASN A 548 -7.31 17.74 21.07
N ALA A 549 -8.40 17.32 21.70
CA ALA A 549 -9.35 16.32 21.18
C ALA A 549 -8.68 15.00 20.71
N MET A 550 -7.53 14.66 21.28
CA MET A 550 -6.84 13.41 20.98
C MET A 550 -7.30 12.30 21.92
N MET A 551 -7.32 11.06 21.43
CA MET A 551 -7.64 9.89 22.25
C MET A 551 -6.85 8.65 21.83
N HIS A 552 -6.63 7.74 22.77
CA HIS A 552 -5.94 6.48 22.52
C HIS A 552 -6.43 5.40 23.49
N VAL A 553 -6.35 4.15 23.04
CA VAL A 553 -6.73 2.98 23.84
C VAL A 553 -5.56 2.00 23.76
N ALA A 554 -5.11 1.53 24.92
CA ALA A 554 -4.08 0.50 25.04
C ALA A 554 -4.64 -0.70 25.81
N ALA A 555 -4.36 -1.90 25.31
CA ALA A 555 -4.86 -3.14 25.87
C ALA A 555 -3.71 -4.17 26.00
N PRO A 556 -3.75 -5.03 27.03
CA PRO A 556 -2.89 -6.21 27.09
C PRO A 556 -3.15 -7.14 25.90
N ALA A 557 -2.13 -7.83 25.39
CA ALA A 557 -2.31 -8.70 24.22
C ALA A 557 -3.00 -10.05 24.46
N GLN A 558 -3.01 -10.54 25.70
CA GLN A 558 -3.44 -11.88 26.15
C GLN A 558 -3.04 -12.05 27.62
N GLY A 559 -3.96 -12.36 28.53
CA GLY A 559 -3.62 -12.56 29.95
C GLY A 559 -4.66 -11.98 30.91
N SER A 560 -4.29 -11.89 32.20
CA SER A 560 -5.18 -11.39 33.25
C SER A 560 -5.64 -9.96 32.96
N PRO A 561 -6.96 -9.70 32.89
CA PRO A 561 -7.51 -8.35 32.80
C PRO A 561 -6.90 -7.41 33.84
N ILE A 562 -6.71 -6.14 33.49
CA ILE A 562 -6.07 -5.14 34.38
C ILE A 562 -6.76 -5.14 35.75
N LEU A 563 -8.10 -5.09 35.80
CA LEU A 563 -8.85 -5.03 37.06
C LEU A 563 -8.87 -6.36 37.82
N SER A 564 -8.50 -7.47 37.17
CA SER A 564 -8.42 -8.80 37.81
C SER A 564 -7.08 -9.08 38.51
N LEU A 565 -6.10 -8.17 38.38
CA LEU A 565 -4.81 -8.32 39.05
C LEU A 565 -4.97 -8.18 40.57
N PRO A 566 -4.24 -8.99 41.37
CA PRO A 566 -4.53 -9.23 42.78
C PRO A 566 -4.24 -8.03 43.68
N THR A 567 -3.35 -7.12 43.28
CA THR A 567 -3.02 -5.92 44.06
C THR A 567 -3.05 -4.66 43.20
N LEU A 568 -3.35 -3.51 43.82
CA LEU A 568 -3.27 -2.20 43.16
C LEU A 568 -1.86 -1.90 42.63
N ALA A 569 -0.82 -2.46 43.24
CA ALA A 569 0.55 -2.33 42.77
C ALA A 569 0.79 -3.09 41.46
N ASP A 570 0.19 -4.27 41.29
CA ASP A 570 0.27 -5.05 40.04
C ASP A 570 -0.54 -4.37 38.92
N GLN A 571 -1.70 -3.81 39.26
CA GLN A 571 -2.49 -2.99 38.34
C GLN A 571 -1.69 -1.79 37.85
N ALA A 572 -1.05 -1.07 38.77
CA ALA A 572 -0.21 0.08 38.44
C ALA A 572 0.99 -0.30 37.54
N ASP A 573 1.64 -1.45 37.78
CA ASP A 573 2.74 -1.93 36.91
C ASP A 573 2.26 -2.17 35.46
N MET A 574 1.10 -2.80 35.30
CA MET A 574 0.51 -3.04 33.99
C MET A 574 0.10 -1.74 33.29
N VAL A 575 -0.52 -0.81 34.04
CA VAL A 575 -0.90 0.50 33.52
C VAL A 575 0.33 1.30 33.09
N VAL A 576 1.42 1.29 33.87
CA VAL A 576 2.68 1.95 33.49
C VAL A 576 3.22 1.39 32.18
N LEU A 577 3.28 0.06 32.03
CA LEU A 577 3.77 -0.57 30.81
C LEU A 577 2.96 -0.12 29.57
N LEU A 578 1.62 -0.17 29.66
CA LEU A 578 0.72 0.22 28.59
C LEU A 578 0.83 1.72 28.29
N LEU A 579 0.86 2.56 29.32
CA LEU A 579 0.95 4.01 29.22
C LEU A 579 2.24 4.43 28.51
N LEU A 580 3.40 3.96 28.97
CA LEU A 580 4.69 4.30 28.36
C LEU A 580 4.77 3.76 26.92
N GLY A 581 4.29 2.54 26.69
CA GLY A 581 4.22 1.91 25.38
C GLY A 581 3.45 2.74 24.36
N SER A 582 2.33 3.36 24.75
CA SER A 582 1.53 4.23 23.89
C SER A 582 2.32 5.42 23.34
N PHE A 583 3.13 6.09 24.16
CA PHE A 583 3.92 7.24 23.72
C PHE A 583 5.19 6.86 22.95
N VAL A 584 5.84 5.73 23.31
CA VAL A 584 7.01 5.21 22.57
C VAL A 584 6.64 4.78 21.15
N LYS A 585 5.45 4.19 20.99
CA LYS A 585 4.91 3.77 19.68
C LYS A 585 4.29 4.94 18.93
N GLY A 586 3.73 5.91 19.64
CA GLY A 586 3.12 7.12 19.10
C GLY A 586 1.62 7.12 19.32
N VAL A 587 1.10 8.20 19.90
CA VAL A 587 -0.33 8.34 20.23
C VAL A 587 -1.11 8.80 18.99
N LEU A 588 -2.30 8.24 18.79
CA LEU A 588 -3.11 8.47 17.59
C LEU A 588 -3.69 9.89 17.57
N LYS A 589 -3.58 10.58 16.43
CA LYS A 589 -4.36 11.78 16.11
C LYS A 589 -5.61 11.38 15.33
N GLY A 590 -6.74 11.26 16.01
CA GLY A 590 -7.94 10.76 15.36
C GLY A 590 -7.69 9.38 14.72
N SER A 591 -8.26 9.13 13.55
CA SER A 591 -8.32 7.77 13.02
C SER A 591 -7.07 7.24 12.31
N GLN A 592 -6.09 8.03 11.83
CA GLN A 592 -5.01 7.47 10.97
C GLN A 592 -3.66 8.23 10.91
N ALA A 593 -3.18 8.84 11.99
CA ALA A 593 -1.77 9.27 12.03
C ALA A 593 -1.15 9.07 13.41
N HIS A 594 -0.05 8.31 13.49
CA HIS A 594 0.82 8.35 14.67
C HIS A 594 1.39 9.77 14.78
N HIS A 595 1.22 10.42 15.94
CA HIS A 595 1.98 11.64 16.22
C HIS A 595 3.48 11.37 16.15
N ALA A 596 4.24 12.42 15.84
CA ALA A 596 5.66 12.44 16.18
C ALA A 596 5.83 12.12 17.68
N LYS A 597 6.82 11.26 17.98
CA LYS A 597 6.99 10.65 19.31
C LYS A 597 7.50 11.70 20.30
N PHE A 598 6.64 12.19 21.19
CA PHE A 598 6.98 13.17 22.23
C PHE A 598 6.55 12.67 23.61
N ALA A 599 7.26 13.09 24.64
CA ALA A 599 6.86 12.88 26.02
C ALA A 599 5.71 13.85 26.40
N PRO A 600 4.71 13.40 27.18
CA PRO A 600 3.66 14.25 27.70
C PRO A 600 4.23 15.31 28.65
N TRP A 601 3.58 16.47 28.72
CA TRP A 601 3.97 17.52 29.67
C TRP A 601 3.40 17.27 31.05
N SER A 602 2.21 16.69 31.13
CA SER A 602 1.58 16.28 32.37
C SER A 602 0.49 15.26 32.09
N TRP A 603 0.12 14.49 33.11
CA TRP A 603 -0.99 13.56 33.03
C TRP A 603 -1.79 13.52 34.33
N SER A 604 -3.07 13.20 34.20
CA SER A 604 -4.00 13.01 35.30
C SER A 604 -4.75 11.68 35.18
N CYS A 605 -5.23 11.16 36.31
CA CYS A 605 -6.03 9.94 36.37
C CYS A 605 -7.35 10.20 37.09
N ASN A 606 -8.41 9.54 36.64
CA ASN A 606 -9.75 9.66 37.23
C ASN A 606 -9.86 9.10 38.66
N GLU A 607 -8.91 8.26 39.09
CA GLU A 607 -8.91 7.63 40.41
C GLU A 607 -7.65 8.03 41.19
N ALA A 608 -7.83 8.65 42.36
CA ALA A 608 -6.71 9.17 43.17
C ALA A 608 -5.76 8.07 43.65
N THR A 609 -6.29 6.93 44.09
CA THR A 609 -5.52 5.78 44.56
C THR A 609 -4.68 5.14 43.45
N LEU A 610 -5.23 5.03 42.25
CA LEU A 610 -4.49 4.54 41.08
C LEU A 610 -3.43 5.56 40.63
N ALA A 611 -3.74 6.87 40.67
CA ALA A 611 -2.79 7.94 40.36
C ALA A 611 -1.53 7.85 41.24
N GLU A 612 -1.70 7.73 42.56
CA GLU A 612 -0.61 7.60 43.53
C GLU A 612 0.22 6.33 43.30
N ALA A 613 -0.44 5.20 43.01
CA ALA A 613 0.21 3.93 42.73
C ALA A 613 1.04 3.98 41.44
N VAL A 614 0.49 4.54 40.36
CA VAL A 614 1.17 4.72 39.06
C VAL A 614 2.35 5.68 39.21
N GLU A 615 2.20 6.80 39.90
CA GLU A 615 3.30 7.73 40.18
C GLU A 615 4.46 7.03 40.91
N LYS A 616 4.15 6.23 41.94
CA LYS A 616 5.17 5.47 42.67
C LYS A 616 5.89 4.48 41.75
N LYS A 617 5.15 3.74 40.92
CA LYS A 617 5.74 2.76 39.98
C LYS A 617 6.57 3.42 38.88
N LEU A 618 6.17 4.58 38.36
CA LEU A 618 7.00 5.34 37.41
C LEU A 618 8.37 5.68 38.00
N LYS A 619 8.40 6.10 39.28
CA LYS A 619 9.66 6.38 40.01
C LYS A 619 10.47 5.09 40.22
N ASP A 620 9.84 4.02 40.68
CA ASP A 620 10.49 2.73 40.94
C ASP A 620 11.13 2.14 39.67
N HIS A 621 10.51 2.34 38.49
CA HIS A 621 11.02 1.86 37.20
C HIS A 621 12.06 2.78 36.55
N GLY A 622 12.35 3.95 37.12
CA GLY A 622 13.39 4.87 36.64
C GLY A 622 12.94 5.79 35.50
N VAL A 623 11.67 6.16 35.43
CA VAL A 623 11.18 7.23 34.54
C VAL A 623 11.69 8.59 35.04
N ARG A 624 11.98 9.55 34.15
CA ARG A 624 12.48 10.89 34.58
C ARG A 624 11.54 11.54 35.61
N GLU A 625 12.09 12.12 36.68
CA GLU A 625 11.33 12.62 37.84
C GLU A 625 10.24 13.62 37.43
N GLU A 626 10.55 14.49 36.49
CA GLU A 626 9.67 15.52 35.97
C GLU A 626 8.48 15.00 35.14
N MET A 627 8.44 13.69 34.87
CA MET A 627 7.34 12.99 34.21
C MET A 627 6.57 12.07 35.17
N CYS A 628 7.10 11.79 36.36
CA CYS A 628 6.46 10.84 37.28
C CYS A 628 5.20 11.38 37.97
N ILE A 629 4.99 12.69 37.94
CA ILE A 629 3.88 13.35 38.65
C ILE A 629 2.55 13.02 37.99
N VAL A 630 1.71 12.23 38.66
CA VAL A 630 0.36 11.88 38.18
C VAL A 630 -0.67 12.55 39.07
N ARG A 631 -1.40 13.53 38.51
CA ARG A 631 -2.41 14.27 39.28
C ARG A 631 -3.73 13.52 39.32
N HIS A 632 -4.54 13.76 40.35
CA HIS A 632 -5.95 13.40 40.29
C HIS A 632 -6.68 14.34 39.31
N GLY A 633 -7.45 13.77 38.39
CA GLY A 633 -8.19 14.50 37.36
C GLY A 633 -9.28 15.37 37.97
N ASN A 634 -9.49 16.56 37.39
CA ASN A 634 -10.55 17.47 37.85
C ASN A 634 -11.93 17.05 37.31
N GLU A 635 -13.00 17.64 37.87
CA GLU A 635 -14.38 17.29 37.50
C GLU A 635 -14.68 17.49 36.00
N ALA A 636 -14.09 18.52 35.38
CA ALA A 636 -14.28 18.80 33.95
C ALA A 636 -13.58 17.75 33.06
N GLU A 637 -12.34 17.37 33.40
CA GLU A 637 -11.57 16.30 32.73
C GLU A 637 -12.31 14.96 32.82
N ASN A 638 -12.78 14.60 34.03
CA ASN A 638 -13.51 13.36 34.25
C ASN A 638 -14.82 13.34 33.44
N LYS A 639 -15.59 14.45 33.44
CA LYS A 639 -16.85 14.55 32.70
C LYS A 639 -16.64 14.49 31.18
N LEU A 640 -15.59 15.13 30.66
CA LEU A 640 -15.23 15.04 29.25
C LEU A 640 -14.84 13.60 28.89
N CYS A 641 -13.99 12.96 29.70
CA CYS A 641 -13.58 11.57 29.51
C CYS A 641 -14.78 10.62 29.47
N GLU A 642 -15.76 10.78 30.37
CA GLU A 642 -16.99 9.98 30.37
C GLU A 642 -17.82 10.19 29.09
N GLY A 643 -17.98 11.43 28.64
CA GLY A 643 -18.75 11.74 27.44
C GLY A 643 -18.16 11.12 26.18
N VAL A 644 -16.83 11.22 26.01
CA VAL A 644 -16.13 10.62 24.86
C VAL A 644 -16.13 9.10 24.96
N TRP A 645 -15.93 8.54 26.16
CA TRP A 645 -15.97 7.10 26.39
C TRP A 645 -17.34 6.48 26.08
N ALA A 646 -18.45 7.14 26.45
CA ALA A 646 -19.79 6.65 26.17
C ALA A 646 -20.06 6.50 24.66
N MET A 647 -19.59 7.46 23.85
CA MET A 647 -19.67 7.39 22.39
C MET A 647 -18.82 6.23 21.85
N MET A 648 -17.59 6.10 22.35
CA MET A 648 -16.63 5.07 21.95
C MET A 648 -17.12 3.65 22.29
N LYS A 649 -17.64 3.44 23.50
CA LYS A 649 -18.15 2.15 23.98
C LYS A 649 -19.28 1.62 23.10
N ASN A 650 -20.18 2.50 22.65
CA ASN A 650 -21.26 2.12 21.73
C ASN A 650 -20.72 1.65 20.37
N HIS A 651 -19.66 2.28 19.86
CA HIS A 651 -18.98 1.81 18.66
C HIS A 651 -18.29 0.45 18.87
N LEU A 652 -17.57 0.27 19.98
CA LEU A 652 -16.86 -0.99 20.29
C LEU A 652 -17.82 -2.18 20.41
N VAL A 653 -18.97 -2.00 21.07
CA VAL A 653 -20.00 -3.04 21.20
C VAL A 653 -20.64 -3.35 19.84
N ALA A 654 -20.97 -2.33 19.04
CA ALA A 654 -21.57 -2.51 17.70
C ALA A 654 -20.64 -3.24 16.73
N SER A 655 -19.33 -2.92 16.75
CA SER A 655 -18.31 -3.61 15.94
C SER A 655 -18.09 -5.06 16.38
N SER A 656 -18.24 -5.38 17.66
CA SER A 656 -18.16 -6.75 18.18
C SER A 656 -19.36 -7.60 17.78
N HIS A 657 -20.59 -7.06 17.88
CA HIS A 657 -21.81 -7.76 17.47
C HIS A 657 -21.78 -8.10 15.97
N ALA A 658 -21.31 -7.18 15.12
CA ALA A 658 -21.11 -7.42 13.69
C ALA A 658 -20.09 -8.55 13.40
N ARG A 659 -19.08 -8.76 14.26
CA ARG A 659 -18.10 -9.85 14.16
C ARG A 659 -18.66 -11.19 14.67
N ASN A 660 -19.49 -11.19 15.70
CA ASN A 660 -20.10 -12.39 16.26
C ASN A 660 -21.26 -12.91 15.40
N ASP A 661 -22.07 -12.05 14.79
CA ASP A 661 -23.10 -12.46 13.82
C ASP A 661 -22.49 -13.09 12.55
N ALA A 662 -21.27 -12.67 12.16
CA ALA A 662 -20.50 -13.30 11.08
C ALA A 662 -19.92 -14.68 11.45
N ARG A 663 -19.81 -15.02 12.75
CA ARG A 663 -19.35 -16.31 13.27
C ARG A 663 -20.48 -17.24 13.74
N GLY A 664 -21.64 -16.70 14.11
CA GLY A 664 -22.80 -17.44 14.62
C GLY A 664 -23.71 -18.06 13.56
N GLY A 665 -23.45 -17.79 12.27
CA GLY A 665 -24.13 -18.43 11.14
C GLY A 665 -23.33 -19.60 10.55
N ILE A 666 -22.85 -20.51 11.39
CA ILE A 666 -22.30 -21.83 10.98
C ILE A 666 -23.46 -22.80 10.78
#